data_AF-A0A9D7H9S1-F1
#
_entry.id   AF-A0A9D7H9S1-F1
#
_cell.length_a   1.000
_cell.length_b   1.000
_cell.length_c   1.000
_cell.angle_alpha   90.00
_cell.angle_beta   90.00
_cell.angle_gamma   90.00
#
_symmetry.space_group_name_H-M   'P 1'
#
loop_
_entity.id
_entity.type
_entity.pdbx_description
1 polymer ?
#
loop_
_entity_poly.entity_id
_entity_poly.type
_entity_poly.pdbx_seq_one_letter_code
_entity_poly.pdbx_strand_id
1 'polypeptide(L)'
;MSRLAYIALLPIAAAFIGCSGSKSFAKKGEKLDMAGLYAEAAGMYEQAAQRNLKNVDAKIGLKKTGQMVLEDKLSTFFKGMAMGSAKGEAVAAYLDAKSYQERIGRLGVVLDIPDHYKTDFERVKGEHLVELYNEGQALMEKQDFKSAEVVFAKIARLEPNYKDANSLQAIAYLEPLYRAGKADLAAGAYRKAYTSFNNVVAKDASYKDASALRQECLTKGQFTIAVLPFTSASKRTEVAAKVQAYSMTALTETNDPFLKVVDRENLERILAEQRLSLSGVVDEQTAVRVGNLMGAQAVLMGTLVDYREEPGELRRSTRDGFESYRVEQLNKETGEKYFVTKYKAVRYSEYLQENKVYLSFNYRLVSLETGEVLVSKVVDRQEEDHMYYADYQGNRDALFPARNGVVDPDRACEAGSARLAHCTTRDQVRGHPEPGGCSHSEHQHGTGRATGAEQQAPMNRSLIVLSLCALLACKGRQQTKLPEETTVNTEAERPEWVRSRPASSGFYIGVGLASKGRSDHQETAKKNALNDLASEISVTVEGNSLLYTLDRKTQFDESFTSTIKTSTSELIEGFELVDTWENGTEYWTYYRLSKAEHARIKAERKAKAIANALDLHMRSRTSIAAGDLKSAVDQDLRALIAMKEYWGENDVVDFNGAQVPLVNEIYNDLQKLTGGVRFSVLPERCEMNYANHFKRELLISAVFAEGAVTRDLVQLPVHIAYLGLGGKVTELKNTDAEGRVRTTIQRIDTEAPTNEVLVKLDMDGLVSKETEPALVKALVMSLTVPEVHVPIDVRMPRVHMRSQETNLGQPVSDAGVAIIVREELTRKGFRFVDRESEADLLLQLNASTRQGGESNGFFTAFLDVTYSFRDRKTQEVVHEGAKQGVKGVQLNYEKAGVDAYKKVGQDLRKDLVPAMMGALQ
;
A
#
# COMPACT_ATOMS: atom_id res chain seq x y z
N MET A 1 1.03 68.26 16.33
CA MET A 1 1.91 69.28 16.93
C MET A 1 3.34 68.77 16.89
N SER A 2 4.30 69.62 16.49
CA SER A 2 5.79 69.47 16.56
C SER A 2 6.44 68.18 16.00
N ARG A 3 7.05 68.17 14.79
CA ARG A 3 8.43 68.64 14.43
C ARG A 3 9.54 67.79 15.09
N LEU A 4 10.63 67.34 14.44
CA LEU A 4 11.10 67.33 13.03
C LEU A 4 12.35 66.39 12.90
N ALA A 5 12.62 65.86 11.70
CA ALA A 5 13.93 65.48 11.11
C ALA A 5 14.92 64.44 11.74
N TYR A 6 15.23 63.41 10.93
CA TYR A 6 16.54 62.82 10.56
C TYR A 6 17.83 63.05 11.40
N ILE A 7 18.65 62.00 11.60
CA ILE A 7 19.94 61.75 10.86
C ILE A 7 20.59 60.37 11.24
N ALA A 8 21.34 59.84 10.28
CA ALA A 8 22.02 58.56 10.07
C ALA A 8 22.99 57.90 11.11
N LEU A 9 23.23 56.60 10.83
CA LEU A 9 24.49 55.81 10.87
C LEU A 9 25.05 55.17 12.18
N LEU A 10 25.62 53.97 11.93
CA LEU A 10 26.39 53.01 12.77
C LEU A 10 27.60 53.62 13.56
N PRO A 11 28.25 52.93 14.55
CA PRO A 11 28.42 51.46 14.62
C PRO A 11 28.42 50.72 15.99
N ILE A 12 28.20 49.41 15.88
CA ILE A 12 28.87 48.27 16.56
C ILE A 12 29.53 48.54 17.93
N ALA A 13 28.96 47.94 18.98
CA ALA A 13 29.65 47.63 20.24
C ALA A 13 29.20 46.26 20.80
N ALA A 14 29.52 45.17 20.09
CA ALA A 14 29.21 43.80 20.50
C ALA A 14 30.47 42.95 20.63
N ALA A 15 31.15 42.99 21.79
CA ALA A 15 32.20 42.03 22.18
C ALA A 15 32.65 42.14 23.66
N PHE A 16 31.81 41.78 24.64
CA PHE A 16 32.28 41.43 26.00
C PHE A 16 31.46 40.30 26.63
N ILE A 17 31.33 39.18 25.92
CA ILE A 17 31.11 37.88 26.58
C ILE A 17 32.50 37.35 26.93
N GLY A 18 32.81 37.23 28.21
CA GLY A 18 34.12 36.75 28.67
C GLY A 18 34.36 35.29 28.26
N CYS A 19 35.21 35.08 27.25
CA CYS A 19 35.62 33.75 26.81
C CYS A 19 36.48 33.03 27.87
N SER A 20 35.85 32.38 28.85
CA SER A 20 36.53 31.45 29.77
C SER A 20 36.99 30.20 29.02
N GLY A 21 38.14 30.28 28.36
CA GLY A 21 38.73 29.18 27.60
C GLY A 21 39.07 27.97 28.49
N SER A 22 39.26 26.79 27.88
CA SER A 22 39.54 25.52 28.57
C SER A 22 40.63 25.61 29.66
N LYS A 23 41.69 26.41 29.45
CA LYS A 23 42.75 26.67 30.45
C LYS A 23 42.23 27.32 31.75
N SER A 24 41.22 28.19 31.66
CA SER A 24 40.61 28.84 32.83
C SER A 24 39.87 27.85 33.72
N PHE A 25 39.19 26.86 33.12
CA PHE A 25 38.50 25.80 33.86
C PHE A 25 39.51 24.84 34.51
N ALA A 26 40.58 24.46 33.79
CA ALA A 26 41.66 23.63 34.35
C ALA A 26 42.31 24.28 35.58
N LYS A 27 42.66 25.58 35.50
CA LYS A 27 43.24 26.34 36.62
C LYS A 27 42.26 26.55 37.78
N LYS A 28 40.94 26.52 37.53
CA LYS A 28 39.92 26.53 38.59
C LYS A 28 39.80 25.16 39.26
N GLY A 29 39.87 24.07 38.49
CA GLY A 29 39.94 22.70 39.01
C GLY A 29 41.14 22.48 39.92
N GLU A 30 42.32 22.95 39.50
CA GLU A 30 43.57 22.89 40.29
C GLU A 30 43.42 23.55 41.68
N LYS A 31 42.83 24.74 41.75
CA LYS A 31 42.57 25.42 43.03
C LYS A 31 41.58 24.67 43.93
N LEU A 32 40.62 23.95 43.35
CA LEU A 32 39.64 23.15 44.09
C LEU A 32 40.27 21.85 44.59
N ASP A 33 41.09 21.17 43.78
CA ASP A 33 41.87 20.00 44.18
C ASP A 33 42.85 20.33 45.33
N MET A 34 43.56 21.47 45.24
CA MET A 34 44.39 21.99 46.33
C MET A 34 43.61 22.33 47.61
N ALA A 35 42.30 22.61 47.50
CA ALA A 35 41.41 22.86 48.64
C ALA A 35 40.73 21.58 49.17
N GLY A 36 41.04 20.40 48.61
CA GLY A 36 40.41 19.13 48.96
C GLY A 36 39.03 18.89 48.34
N LEU A 37 38.53 19.83 47.52
CA LEU A 37 37.22 19.78 46.87
C LEU A 37 37.30 18.99 45.55
N TYR A 38 37.59 17.68 45.66
CA TYR A 38 37.89 16.83 44.50
C TYR A 38 36.70 16.64 43.56
N ALA A 39 35.46 16.64 44.06
CA ALA A 39 34.26 16.48 43.22
C ALA A 39 34.03 17.71 42.33
N GLU A 40 34.12 18.91 42.90
CA GLU A 40 34.03 20.18 42.19
C GLU A 40 35.22 20.37 41.26
N ALA A 41 36.42 19.95 41.66
CA ALA A 41 37.60 19.91 40.82
C ALA A 41 37.40 19.02 39.59
N ALA A 42 36.91 17.79 39.77
CA ALA A 42 36.56 16.89 38.68
C ALA A 42 35.54 17.51 37.72
N GLY A 43 34.51 18.17 38.23
CA GLY A 43 33.54 18.90 37.41
C GLY A 43 34.15 20.05 36.59
N MET A 44 35.09 20.81 37.17
CA MET A 44 35.82 21.85 36.43
C MET A 44 36.78 21.26 35.38
N TYR A 45 37.45 20.15 35.68
CA TYR A 45 38.34 19.48 34.74
C TYR A 45 37.57 18.78 33.59
N GLU A 46 36.40 18.18 33.87
CA GLU A 46 35.48 17.64 32.86
C GLU A 46 35.06 18.75 31.88
N GLN A 47 34.64 19.90 32.42
CA GLN A 47 34.29 21.10 31.64
C GLN A 47 35.46 21.70 30.85
N ALA A 48 36.71 21.53 31.31
CA ALA A 48 37.90 21.94 30.59
C ALA A 48 38.21 20.99 29.43
N ALA A 49 38.12 19.68 29.66
CA ALA A 49 38.39 18.64 28.67
C ALA A 49 37.32 18.61 27.55
N GLN A 50 36.05 18.79 27.88
CA GLN A 50 34.96 18.95 26.90
C GLN A 50 35.18 20.13 25.95
N ARG A 51 35.67 21.27 26.48
CA ARG A 51 35.97 22.48 25.68
C ARG A 51 37.25 22.39 24.85
N ASN A 52 38.19 21.51 25.22
CA ASN A 52 39.38 21.22 24.42
C ASN A 52 39.93 19.83 24.76
N LEU A 53 39.65 18.87 23.88
CA LEU A 53 40.12 17.47 24.00
C LEU A 53 41.65 17.31 23.95
N LYS A 54 42.42 18.37 23.64
CA LYS A 54 43.89 18.39 23.70
C LYS A 54 44.46 19.01 24.98
N ASN A 55 43.63 19.43 25.95
CA ASN A 55 44.11 19.98 27.22
C ASN A 55 44.62 18.86 28.14
N VAL A 56 45.93 18.62 28.13
CA VAL A 56 46.61 17.55 28.89
C VAL A 56 46.47 17.77 30.40
N ASP A 57 46.67 19.00 30.88
CA ASP A 57 46.58 19.34 32.31
C ASP A 57 45.18 19.03 32.87
N ALA A 58 44.14 19.36 32.11
CA ALA A 58 42.77 19.02 32.45
C ALA A 58 42.53 17.50 32.51
N LYS A 59 43.15 16.73 31.61
CA LYS A 59 43.03 15.26 31.62
C LYS A 59 43.76 14.60 32.79
N ILE A 60 44.94 15.12 33.17
CA ILE A 60 45.69 14.64 34.32
C ILE A 60 44.90 14.92 35.62
N GLY A 61 44.42 16.16 35.78
CA GLY A 61 43.55 16.53 36.90
C GLY A 61 42.28 15.67 36.96
N LEU A 62 41.57 15.54 35.83
CA LEU A 62 40.37 14.70 35.73
C LEU A 62 40.62 13.23 36.01
N LYS A 63 41.80 12.69 35.65
CA LYS A 63 42.14 11.30 35.98
C LYS A 63 42.24 11.09 37.49
N LYS A 64 42.94 11.98 38.20
CA LYS A 64 43.07 11.91 39.67
C LYS A 64 41.73 12.15 40.36
N THR A 65 41.11 13.32 40.13
CA THR A 65 39.92 13.72 40.87
C THR A 65 38.67 12.97 40.43
N GLY A 66 38.58 12.61 39.14
CA GLY A 66 37.51 11.76 38.62
C GLY A 66 37.59 10.31 39.14
N GLN A 67 38.78 9.77 39.37
CA GLN A 67 38.92 8.46 40.03
C GLN A 67 38.35 8.50 41.45
N MET A 68 38.61 9.56 42.22
CA MET A 68 38.02 9.74 43.56
C MET A 68 36.49 9.90 43.54
N VAL A 69 35.92 10.56 42.53
CA VAL A 69 34.46 10.63 42.33
C VAL A 69 33.87 9.28 41.93
N LEU A 70 34.58 8.50 41.11
CA LEU A 70 34.18 7.14 40.76
C LEU A 70 34.20 6.21 41.99
N GLU A 71 35.21 6.33 42.85
CA GLU A 71 35.32 5.58 44.11
C GLU A 71 34.20 5.92 45.10
N ASP A 72 33.77 7.18 45.21
CA ASP A 72 32.61 7.57 46.03
C ASP A 72 31.29 6.98 45.49
N LYS A 73 31.11 6.97 44.16
CA LYS A 73 29.97 6.28 43.51
C LYS A 73 29.99 4.78 43.75
N LEU A 74 31.15 4.13 43.62
CA LEU A 74 31.33 2.70 43.93
C LEU A 74 31.13 2.40 45.43
N SER A 75 31.50 3.32 46.32
CA SER A 75 31.21 3.22 47.76
C SER A 75 29.72 3.19 48.05
N THR A 76 28.90 3.90 47.27
CA THR A 76 27.44 3.86 47.38
C THR A 76 26.89 2.47 47.03
N PHE A 77 27.39 1.85 45.95
CA PHE A 77 27.08 0.47 45.61
C PHE A 77 27.51 -0.52 46.71
N PHE A 78 28.74 -0.39 47.24
CA PHE A 78 29.23 -1.25 48.34
C PHE A 78 28.36 -1.15 49.60
N LYS A 79 28.01 0.07 50.02
CA LYS A 79 27.12 0.32 51.16
C LYS A 79 25.75 -0.32 50.94
N GLY A 80 25.17 -0.19 49.74
CA GLY A 80 23.89 -0.82 49.39
C GLY A 80 23.92 -2.35 49.53
N MET A 81 24.98 -2.99 49.05
CA MET A 81 25.18 -4.44 49.24
C MET A 81 25.33 -4.82 50.71
N ALA A 82 26.18 -4.12 51.46
CA ALA A 82 26.52 -4.46 52.85
C ALA A 82 25.37 -4.20 53.83
N MET A 83 24.49 -3.22 53.55
CA MET A 83 23.34 -2.88 54.39
C MET A 83 22.07 -3.67 54.05
N GLY A 84 22.09 -4.53 53.03
CA GLY A 84 20.89 -5.26 52.58
C GLY A 84 19.81 -4.35 51.99
N SER A 85 20.19 -3.24 51.35
CA SER A 85 19.24 -2.39 50.61
C SER A 85 18.58 -3.15 49.46
N ALA A 86 17.48 -2.63 48.91
CA ALA A 86 16.81 -3.24 47.77
C ALA A 86 17.81 -3.43 46.61
N LYS A 87 17.94 -4.67 46.09
CA LYS A 87 19.04 -5.02 45.17
C LYS A 87 19.05 -4.18 43.88
N GLY A 88 17.89 -3.70 43.45
CA GLY A 88 17.76 -2.76 42.33
C GLY A 88 18.42 -1.40 42.57
N GLU A 89 18.46 -0.90 43.81
CA GLU A 89 19.16 0.35 44.16
C GLU A 89 20.68 0.16 44.09
N ALA A 90 21.18 -0.98 44.55
CA ALA A 90 22.60 -1.35 44.40
C ALA A 90 22.99 -1.49 42.91
N VAL A 91 22.20 -2.21 42.11
CA VAL A 91 22.37 -2.32 40.65
C VAL A 91 22.39 -0.93 39.99
N ALA A 92 21.46 -0.04 40.37
CA ALA A 92 21.40 1.32 39.84
C ALA A 92 22.64 2.16 40.23
N ALA A 93 23.12 2.06 41.48
CA ALA A 93 24.30 2.77 41.95
C ALA A 93 25.57 2.36 41.19
N TYR A 94 25.75 1.06 40.89
CA TYR A 94 26.85 0.60 40.06
C TYR A 94 26.72 1.08 38.60
N LEU A 95 25.52 1.04 38.03
CA LEU A 95 25.28 1.52 36.66
C LEU A 95 25.52 3.04 36.53
N ASP A 96 25.20 3.84 37.56
CA ASP A 96 25.57 5.26 37.61
C ASP A 96 27.11 5.43 37.64
N ALA A 97 27.82 4.68 38.48
CA ALA A 97 29.29 4.68 38.54
C ALA A 97 29.93 4.32 37.18
N LYS A 98 29.41 3.28 36.51
CA LYS A 98 29.83 2.87 35.16
C LYS A 98 29.52 3.95 34.12
N SER A 99 28.33 4.56 34.17
CA SER A 99 27.96 5.65 33.25
C SER A 99 28.89 6.86 33.38
N TYR A 100 29.33 7.16 34.61
CA TYR A 100 30.32 8.19 34.89
C TYR A 100 31.69 7.83 34.30
N GLN A 101 32.17 6.59 34.53
CA GLN A 101 33.41 6.07 33.94
C GLN A 101 33.39 6.21 32.40
N GLU A 102 32.31 5.76 31.74
CA GLU A 102 32.16 5.86 30.28
C GLU A 102 32.10 7.31 29.78
N ARG A 103 31.42 8.20 30.51
CA ARG A 103 31.32 9.63 30.17
C ARG A 103 32.68 10.31 30.20
N ILE A 104 33.50 10.03 31.22
CA ILE A 104 34.87 10.53 31.32
C ILE A 104 35.78 9.85 30.27
N GLY A 105 35.55 8.56 29.98
CA GLY A 105 36.23 7.80 28.91
C GLY A 105 36.13 8.46 27.53
N ARG A 106 34.95 9.00 27.18
CA ARG A 106 34.71 9.74 25.92
C ARG A 106 35.58 11.01 25.77
N LEU A 107 36.12 11.54 26.87
CA LEU A 107 37.05 12.68 26.86
C LEU A 107 38.52 12.23 26.69
N GLY A 108 38.77 10.92 26.56
CA GLY A 108 40.10 10.33 26.47
C GLY A 108 40.81 10.28 27.83
N VAL A 109 40.07 10.08 28.92
CA VAL A 109 40.59 9.87 30.28
C VAL A 109 40.08 8.52 30.77
N VAL A 110 41.00 7.60 31.05
CA VAL A 110 40.67 6.27 31.57
C VAL A 110 40.63 6.33 33.09
N LEU A 111 39.45 6.09 33.65
CA LEU A 111 39.21 5.78 35.07
C LEU A 111 39.04 4.26 35.21
N ASP A 112 39.45 3.70 36.35
CA ASP A 112 39.40 2.25 36.58
C ASP A 112 38.31 1.86 37.60
N ILE A 113 37.61 0.77 37.30
CA ILE A 113 36.70 0.10 38.23
C ILE A 113 37.40 -1.19 38.66
N PRO A 114 37.78 -1.35 39.94
CA PRO A 114 38.44 -2.57 40.42
C PRO A 114 37.60 -3.83 40.18
N ASP A 115 38.25 -4.96 39.86
CA ASP A 115 37.55 -6.16 39.39
C ASP A 115 36.56 -6.76 40.40
N HIS A 116 36.81 -6.63 41.71
CA HIS A 116 35.87 -7.10 42.74
C HIS A 116 34.49 -6.43 42.62
N TYR A 117 34.43 -5.14 42.29
CA TYR A 117 33.17 -4.44 42.05
C TYR A 117 32.42 -4.99 40.82
N LYS A 118 33.14 -5.45 39.78
CA LYS A 118 32.54 -6.08 38.59
C LYS A 118 31.93 -7.44 38.96
N THR A 119 32.67 -8.26 39.72
CA THR A 119 32.19 -9.57 40.20
C THR A 119 30.98 -9.45 41.11
N ASP A 120 31.02 -8.52 42.07
CA ASP A 120 29.89 -8.27 42.96
C ASP A 120 28.67 -7.71 42.23
N PHE A 121 28.87 -6.82 41.25
CA PHE A 121 27.79 -6.33 40.41
C PHE A 121 27.09 -7.44 39.65
N GLU A 122 27.84 -8.34 38.98
CA GLU A 122 27.25 -9.45 38.23
C GLU A 122 26.45 -10.40 39.14
N ARG A 123 26.93 -10.64 40.37
CA ARG A 123 26.20 -11.41 41.40
C ARG A 123 24.88 -10.71 41.79
N VAL A 124 24.93 -9.45 42.21
CA VAL A 124 23.74 -8.72 42.67
C VAL A 124 22.75 -8.43 41.53
N LYS A 125 23.24 -8.19 40.31
CA LYS A 125 22.42 -8.12 39.09
C LYS A 125 21.70 -9.45 38.88
N GLY A 126 22.41 -10.58 38.96
CA GLY A 126 21.82 -11.93 38.84
C GLY A 126 20.72 -12.19 39.87
N GLU A 127 20.96 -11.85 41.14
CA GLU A 127 19.96 -11.95 42.20
C GLU A 127 18.73 -11.04 41.96
N HIS A 128 18.94 -9.80 41.53
CA HIS A 128 17.86 -8.85 41.26
C HIS A 128 17.03 -9.24 40.03
N LEU A 129 17.66 -9.81 38.99
CA LEU A 129 16.96 -10.35 37.82
C LEU A 129 16.01 -11.50 38.21
N VAL A 130 16.37 -12.33 39.20
CA VAL A 130 15.46 -13.37 39.74
C VAL A 130 14.27 -12.74 40.46
N GLU A 131 14.48 -11.69 41.27
CA GLU A 131 13.40 -10.97 41.95
C GLU A 131 12.40 -10.35 40.96
N LEU A 132 12.90 -9.59 39.99
CA LEU A 132 12.06 -8.98 38.94
C LEU A 132 11.33 -10.06 38.12
N TYR A 133 11.97 -11.18 37.81
CA TYR A 133 11.35 -12.24 37.03
C TYR A 133 10.19 -12.89 37.77
N ASN A 134 10.36 -13.17 39.05
CA ASN A 134 9.31 -13.71 39.92
C ASN A 134 8.18 -12.68 40.15
N GLU A 135 8.50 -11.39 40.30
CA GLU A 135 7.52 -10.31 40.36
C GLU A 135 6.68 -10.25 39.07
N GLY A 136 7.34 -10.28 37.90
CA GLY A 136 6.69 -10.28 36.60
C GLY A 136 5.77 -11.49 36.40
N GLN A 137 6.21 -12.70 36.77
CA GLN A 137 5.37 -13.90 36.72
C GLN A 137 4.15 -13.79 37.64
N ALA A 138 4.32 -13.34 38.89
CA ALA A 138 3.22 -13.15 39.82
C ALA A 138 2.22 -12.06 39.37
N LEU A 139 2.65 -11.08 38.57
CA LEU A 139 1.76 -10.09 37.94
C LEU A 139 0.99 -10.69 36.75
N MET A 140 1.63 -11.56 35.95
CA MET A 140 0.97 -12.31 34.87
C MET A 140 -0.10 -13.26 35.39
N GLU A 141 0.16 -13.98 36.48
CA GLU A 141 -0.82 -14.85 37.16
C GLU A 141 -2.04 -14.06 37.65
N LYS A 142 -1.82 -12.85 38.18
CA LYS A 142 -2.87 -11.90 38.59
C LYS A 142 -3.55 -11.20 37.42
N GLN A 143 -3.08 -11.41 36.19
CA GLN A 143 -3.55 -10.73 34.97
C GLN A 143 -3.35 -9.20 34.99
N ASP A 144 -2.45 -8.68 35.83
CA ASP A 144 -1.99 -7.28 35.78
C ASP A 144 -0.89 -7.15 34.72
N PHE A 145 -1.32 -7.30 33.47
CA PHE A 145 -0.46 -7.28 32.30
C PHE A 145 0.32 -5.96 32.16
N LYS A 146 -0.27 -4.84 32.57
CA LYS A 146 0.37 -3.51 32.47
C LYS A 146 1.55 -3.39 33.42
N SER A 147 1.41 -3.84 34.66
CA SER A 147 2.53 -3.87 35.61
C SER A 147 3.56 -4.93 35.20
N ALA A 148 3.12 -6.10 34.72
CA ALA A 148 4.01 -7.16 34.24
C ALA A 148 4.90 -6.69 33.08
N GLU A 149 4.34 -6.00 32.07
CA GLU A 149 5.10 -5.44 30.94
C GLU A 149 6.22 -4.51 31.44
N VAL A 150 5.91 -3.62 32.40
CA VAL A 150 6.88 -2.69 32.98
C VAL A 150 8.00 -3.43 33.74
N VAL A 151 7.68 -4.53 34.42
CA VAL A 151 8.68 -5.35 35.14
C VAL A 151 9.58 -6.12 34.19
N PHE A 152 9.02 -6.81 33.19
CA PHE A 152 9.84 -7.50 32.17
C PHE A 152 10.66 -6.52 31.32
N ALA A 153 10.15 -5.30 31.06
CA ALA A 153 10.93 -4.24 30.40
C ALA A 153 12.16 -3.78 31.22
N LYS A 154 12.13 -3.87 32.57
CA LYS A 154 13.32 -3.62 33.40
C LYS A 154 14.35 -4.75 33.21
N ILE A 155 13.91 -6.00 33.16
CA ILE A 155 14.77 -7.17 32.91
C ILE A 155 15.45 -7.03 31.54
N ALA A 156 14.69 -6.76 30.48
CA ALA A 156 15.21 -6.60 29.12
C ALA A 156 16.27 -5.47 28.99
N ARG A 157 16.18 -4.43 29.83
CA ARG A 157 17.19 -3.35 29.89
C ARG A 157 18.46 -3.72 30.65
N LEU A 158 18.36 -4.62 31.64
CA LEU A 158 19.49 -5.07 32.45
C LEU A 158 20.23 -6.24 31.78
N GLU A 159 19.49 -7.16 31.16
CA GLU A 159 20.00 -8.38 30.56
C GLU A 159 19.05 -8.84 29.44
N PRO A 160 19.25 -8.41 28.18
CA PRO A 160 18.29 -8.62 27.08
C PRO A 160 17.94 -10.07 26.78
N ASN A 161 18.80 -11.03 27.13
CA ASN A 161 18.58 -12.47 26.86
C ASN A 161 18.26 -13.26 28.15
N TYR A 162 17.74 -12.60 29.18
CA TYR A 162 17.40 -13.27 30.44
C TYR A 162 16.15 -14.16 30.29
N LYS A 163 16.38 -15.45 30.11
CA LYS A 163 15.34 -16.48 29.94
C LYS A 163 14.36 -16.09 28.82
N ASP A 164 13.06 -16.24 29.08
CA ASP A 164 11.92 -15.90 28.24
C ASP A 164 11.31 -14.50 28.57
N ALA A 165 12.00 -13.66 29.34
CA ALA A 165 11.45 -12.39 29.82
C ALA A 165 10.95 -11.46 28.70
N ASN A 166 11.64 -11.42 27.55
CA ASN A 166 11.18 -10.66 26.37
C ASN A 166 9.87 -11.20 25.80
N SER A 167 9.72 -12.53 25.76
CA SER A 167 8.51 -13.20 25.29
C SER A 167 7.36 -12.93 26.25
N LEU A 168 7.61 -12.99 27.57
CA LEU A 168 6.63 -12.65 28.60
C LEU A 168 6.23 -11.16 28.55
N GLN A 169 7.17 -10.25 28.27
CA GLN A 169 6.88 -8.83 28.02
C GLN A 169 5.97 -8.66 26.80
N ALA A 170 6.27 -9.34 25.69
CA ALA A 170 5.44 -9.29 24.49
C ALA A 170 4.03 -9.82 24.77
N ILE A 171 3.89 -10.95 25.45
CA ILE A 171 2.58 -11.51 25.85
C ILE A 171 1.83 -10.52 26.75
N ALA A 172 2.50 -9.87 27.71
CA ALA A 172 1.90 -8.87 28.59
C ALA A 172 1.35 -7.66 27.82
N TYR A 173 2.03 -7.22 26.74
CA TYR A 173 1.51 -6.16 25.88
C TYR A 173 0.34 -6.64 24.98
N LEU A 174 0.45 -7.85 24.41
CA LEU A 174 -0.44 -8.36 23.36
C LEU A 174 -1.77 -8.93 23.91
N GLU A 175 -1.73 -9.67 25.02
CA GLU A 175 -2.90 -10.32 25.62
C GLU A 175 -4.06 -9.35 25.96
N PRO A 176 -3.85 -8.20 26.64
CA PRO A 176 -4.94 -7.28 26.94
C PRO A 176 -5.54 -6.63 25.68
N LEU A 177 -4.72 -6.29 24.68
CA LEU A 177 -5.19 -5.74 23.40
C LEU A 177 -6.02 -6.78 22.63
N TYR A 178 -5.56 -8.02 22.58
CA TYR A 178 -6.27 -9.14 21.96
C TYR A 178 -7.63 -9.39 22.63
N ARG A 179 -7.68 -9.41 23.97
CA ARG A 179 -8.93 -9.55 24.74
C ARG A 179 -9.90 -8.38 24.50
N ALA A 180 -9.39 -7.15 24.50
CA ALA A 180 -10.19 -5.97 24.18
C ALA A 180 -10.76 -6.03 22.77
N GLY A 181 -9.94 -6.43 21.78
CA GLY A 181 -10.38 -6.66 20.40
C GLY A 181 -11.51 -7.68 20.30
N LYS A 182 -11.43 -8.81 21.02
CA LYS A 182 -12.50 -9.83 21.04
C LYS A 182 -13.78 -9.33 21.72
N ALA A 183 -13.66 -8.56 22.80
CA ALA A 183 -14.82 -7.95 23.46
C ALA A 183 -15.51 -6.92 22.55
N ASP A 184 -14.73 -6.06 21.88
CA ASP A 184 -15.25 -5.07 20.94
C ASP A 184 -15.87 -5.71 19.69
N LEU A 185 -15.28 -6.81 19.18
CA LEU A 185 -15.83 -7.58 18.05
C LEU A 185 -17.16 -8.23 18.44
N ALA A 186 -17.26 -8.84 19.63
CA ALA A 186 -18.50 -9.40 20.15
C ALA A 186 -19.58 -8.34 20.38
N ALA A 187 -19.20 -7.09 20.67
CA ALA A 187 -20.09 -5.95 20.78
C ALA A 187 -20.43 -5.28 19.43
N GLY A 188 -19.94 -5.79 18.29
CA GLY A 188 -20.16 -5.20 16.97
C GLY A 188 -19.37 -3.89 16.70
N ALA A 189 -18.45 -3.52 17.58
CA ALA A 189 -17.64 -2.31 17.48
C ALA A 189 -16.42 -2.50 16.54
N TYR A 190 -16.69 -2.93 15.29
CA TYR A 190 -15.68 -3.45 14.36
C TYR A 190 -14.47 -2.54 14.13
N ARG A 191 -14.66 -1.22 14.03
CA ARG A 191 -13.55 -0.25 13.88
C ARG A 191 -12.60 -0.27 15.08
N LYS A 192 -13.13 -0.33 16.30
CA LYS A 192 -12.36 -0.35 17.55
C LYS A 192 -11.69 -1.71 17.78
N ALA A 193 -12.40 -2.80 17.47
CA ALA A 193 -11.87 -4.15 17.47
C ALA A 193 -10.67 -4.28 16.50
N TYR A 194 -10.83 -3.77 15.27
CA TYR A 194 -9.75 -3.70 14.28
C TYR A 194 -8.54 -2.92 14.77
N THR A 195 -8.69 -1.75 15.40
CA THR A 195 -7.55 -1.01 15.97
C THR A 195 -6.79 -1.88 16.98
N SER A 196 -7.51 -2.59 17.86
CA SER A 196 -6.90 -3.47 18.87
C SER A 196 -6.14 -4.63 18.22
N PHE A 197 -6.74 -5.35 17.26
CA PHE A 197 -6.07 -6.43 16.55
C PHE A 197 -4.94 -5.93 15.63
N ASN A 198 -5.08 -4.76 15.02
CA ASN A 198 -4.02 -4.16 14.20
C ASN A 198 -2.78 -3.83 15.03
N ASN A 199 -2.97 -3.36 16.28
CA ASN A 199 -1.87 -3.12 17.21
C ASN A 199 -1.19 -4.41 17.70
N VAL A 200 -1.96 -5.50 17.85
CA VAL A 200 -1.42 -6.85 18.11
C VAL A 200 -0.59 -7.31 16.90
N VAL A 201 -1.18 -7.33 15.71
CA VAL A 201 -0.55 -7.82 14.47
C VAL A 201 0.68 -7.01 14.06
N ALA A 202 0.69 -5.69 14.29
CA ALA A 202 1.85 -4.84 14.03
C ALA A 202 3.05 -5.12 14.95
N LYS A 203 2.83 -5.80 16.08
CA LYS A 203 3.85 -6.17 17.07
C LYS A 203 4.23 -7.66 16.96
N ASP A 204 3.25 -8.53 16.72
CA ASP A 204 3.40 -9.94 16.38
C ASP A 204 2.19 -10.41 15.54
N ALA A 205 2.43 -10.67 14.25
CA ALA A 205 1.39 -11.12 13.32
C ALA A 205 0.93 -12.57 13.53
N SER A 206 1.74 -13.36 14.25
CA SER A 206 1.47 -14.77 14.60
C SER A 206 0.76 -14.95 15.94
N TYR A 207 0.43 -13.84 16.62
CA TYR A 207 -0.21 -13.87 17.93
C TYR A 207 -1.66 -14.37 17.86
N LYS A 208 -1.84 -15.68 18.02
CA LYS A 208 -3.14 -16.38 17.98
C LYS A 208 -3.86 -16.13 16.64
N ASP A 209 -5.18 -16.01 16.66
CA ASP A 209 -6.10 -15.68 15.56
C ASP A 209 -6.20 -14.17 15.28
N ALA A 210 -5.33 -13.31 15.84
CA ALA A 210 -5.47 -11.85 15.73
C ALA A 210 -5.47 -11.32 14.29
N SER A 211 -4.69 -11.93 13.40
CA SER A 211 -4.66 -11.58 11.96
C SER A 211 -5.99 -11.91 11.26
N ALA A 212 -6.61 -13.05 11.57
CA ALA A 212 -7.92 -13.44 11.05
C ALA A 212 -9.03 -12.54 11.61
N LEU A 213 -9.06 -12.32 12.93
CA LEU A 213 -10.04 -11.46 13.59
C LEU A 213 -9.94 -10.00 13.12
N ARG A 214 -8.74 -9.49 12.81
CA ARG A 214 -8.52 -8.19 12.16
C ARG A 214 -9.21 -8.13 10.80
N GLN A 215 -9.08 -9.16 9.98
CA GLN A 215 -9.72 -9.22 8.66
C GLN A 215 -11.24 -9.38 8.77
N GLU A 216 -11.73 -10.16 9.73
CA GLU A 216 -13.16 -10.28 10.06
C GLU A 216 -13.76 -8.92 10.42
N CYS A 217 -13.06 -8.12 11.25
CA CYS A 217 -13.49 -6.76 11.59
C CYS A 217 -13.64 -5.88 10.35
N LEU A 218 -12.69 -5.92 9.40
CA LEU A 218 -12.82 -5.18 8.14
C LEU A 218 -14.06 -5.64 7.37
N THR A 219 -14.20 -6.93 7.11
CA THR A 219 -15.31 -7.49 6.33
C THR A 219 -16.67 -7.18 6.94
N LYS A 220 -16.81 -7.25 8.27
CA LYS A 220 -18.09 -6.97 8.96
C LYS A 220 -18.38 -5.48 9.16
N GLY A 221 -17.35 -4.65 9.28
CA GLY A 221 -17.52 -3.21 9.50
C GLY A 221 -17.52 -2.36 8.23
N GLN A 222 -17.19 -2.94 7.07
CA GLN A 222 -17.04 -2.18 5.83
C GLN A 222 -18.37 -1.54 5.39
N PHE A 223 -18.35 -0.22 5.22
CA PHE A 223 -19.48 0.57 4.75
C PHE A 223 -19.35 0.80 3.24
N THR A 224 -20.31 0.27 2.47
CA THR A 224 -20.27 0.34 1.00
C THR A 224 -21.14 1.48 0.48
N ILE A 225 -20.49 2.45 -0.19
CA ILE A 225 -21.14 3.58 -0.86
C ILE A 225 -21.10 3.35 -2.37
N ALA A 226 -22.27 3.38 -2.99
CA ALA A 226 -22.40 3.46 -4.44
C ALA A 226 -22.45 4.92 -4.88
N VAL A 227 -21.71 5.28 -5.94
CA VAL A 227 -21.82 6.60 -6.58
C VAL A 227 -22.68 6.44 -7.83
N LEU A 228 -23.75 7.22 -7.94
CA LEU A 228 -24.60 7.28 -9.14
C LEU A 228 -24.15 8.44 -10.05
N PRO A 229 -24.49 8.41 -11.36
CA PRO A 229 -24.24 9.50 -12.28
C PRO A 229 -24.69 10.86 -11.75
N PHE A 230 -23.78 11.85 -11.70
CA PHE A 230 -24.15 13.20 -11.29
C PHE A 230 -24.93 13.89 -12.42
N THR A 231 -26.02 14.52 -12.03
CA THR A 231 -26.95 15.20 -12.96
C THR A 231 -26.57 16.67 -13.13
N SER A 232 -27.13 17.35 -14.13
CA SER A 232 -26.95 18.79 -14.32
C SER A 232 -28.31 19.45 -14.55
N ALA A 233 -28.59 20.52 -13.81
CA ALA A 233 -29.73 21.40 -14.07
C ALA A 233 -29.50 22.31 -15.29
N SER A 234 -28.25 22.39 -15.77
CA SER A 234 -27.85 23.10 -16.98
C SER A 234 -27.58 22.11 -18.12
N LYS A 235 -27.27 22.63 -19.32
CA LYS A 235 -26.83 21.79 -20.46
C LYS A 235 -25.40 21.24 -20.31
N ARG A 236 -24.71 21.54 -19.21
CA ARG A 236 -23.30 21.18 -18.96
C ARG A 236 -23.18 19.82 -18.26
N THR A 237 -23.49 18.72 -18.95
CA THR A 237 -23.37 17.37 -18.39
C THR A 237 -21.90 16.94 -18.26
N GLU A 238 -21.01 17.47 -19.10
CA GLU A 238 -19.56 17.23 -19.07
C GLU A 238 -18.89 17.75 -17.79
N VAL A 239 -19.47 18.78 -17.16
CA VAL A 239 -18.99 19.33 -15.89
C VAL A 239 -19.49 18.46 -14.72
N ALA A 240 -20.74 17.99 -14.75
CA ALA A 240 -21.28 17.08 -13.73
C ALA A 240 -20.49 15.76 -13.67
N ALA A 241 -20.16 15.17 -14.82
CA ALA A 241 -19.31 13.97 -14.89
C ALA A 241 -17.90 14.20 -14.29
N LYS A 242 -17.29 15.37 -14.51
CA LYS A 242 -16.01 15.73 -13.86
C LYS A 242 -16.16 15.84 -12.33
N VAL A 243 -17.23 16.47 -11.84
CA VAL A 243 -17.48 16.60 -10.39
C VAL A 243 -17.73 15.23 -9.74
N GLN A 244 -18.40 14.30 -10.42
CA GLN A 244 -18.51 12.90 -10.00
C GLN A 244 -17.14 12.22 -9.91
N ALA A 245 -16.32 12.31 -10.96
CA ALA A 245 -14.98 11.73 -10.98
C ALA A 245 -14.11 12.26 -9.82
N TYR A 246 -14.10 13.58 -9.59
CA TYR A 246 -13.40 14.16 -8.44
C TYR A 246 -13.98 13.73 -7.09
N SER A 247 -15.29 13.54 -6.99
CA SER A 247 -15.95 13.03 -5.77
C SER A 247 -15.53 11.58 -5.49
N MET A 248 -15.44 10.74 -6.52
CA MET A 248 -14.94 9.36 -6.41
C MET A 248 -13.46 9.30 -6.04
N THR A 249 -12.63 10.15 -6.64
CA THR A 249 -11.22 10.30 -6.25
C THR A 249 -11.11 10.67 -4.78
N ALA A 250 -11.84 11.69 -4.31
CA ALA A 250 -11.81 12.11 -2.90
C ALA A 250 -12.28 11.02 -1.92
N LEU A 251 -13.33 10.26 -2.26
CA LEU A 251 -13.77 9.12 -1.44
C LEU A 251 -12.71 8.00 -1.40
N THR A 252 -12.01 7.76 -2.50
CA THR A 252 -10.97 6.71 -2.58
C THR A 252 -9.68 7.14 -1.87
N GLU A 253 -9.26 8.40 -2.04
CA GLU A 253 -8.10 9.01 -1.37
C GLU A 253 -8.27 9.16 0.16
N THR A 254 -9.48 8.98 0.68
CA THR A 254 -9.72 8.91 2.13
C THR A 254 -8.97 7.73 2.77
N ASN A 255 -8.64 6.67 2.01
CA ASN A 255 -7.85 5.51 2.47
C ASN A 255 -8.38 4.82 3.74
N ASP A 256 -9.67 4.96 4.03
CA ASP A 256 -10.33 4.27 5.15
C ASP A 256 -10.61 2.81 4.75
N PRO A 257 -10.00 1.79 5.39
CA PRO A 257 -10.20 0.39 5.02
C PRO A 257 -11.64 -0.09 5.30
N PHE A 258 -12.42 0.68 6.06
CA PHE A 258 -13.84 0.46 6.29
C PHE A 258 -14.75 1.19 5.28
N LEU A 259 -14.21 1.85 4.26
CA LEU A 259 -15.00 2.48 3.20
C LEU A 259 -14.80 1.72 1.88
N LYS A 260 -15.89 1.31 1.24
CA LYS A 260 -15.87 0.71 -0.10
C LYS A 260 -16.67 1.57 -1.07
N VAL A 261 -15.98 2.14 -2.05
CA VAL A 261 -16.60 2.94 -3.11
C VAL A 261 -16.87 2.03 -4.31
N VAL A 262 -18.08 2.10 -4.87
CA VAL A 262 -18.47 1.33 -6.05
C VAL A 262 -18.98 2.28 -7.14
N ASP A 263 -18.28 2.28 -8.27
CA ASP A 263 -18.74 2.91 -9.51
C ASP A 263 -19.86 2.08 -10.15
N ARG A 264 -20.83 2.77 -10.77
CA ARG A 264 -21.99 2.15 -11.43
C ARG A 264 -22.28 2.73 -12.81
N GLU A 265 -21.34 3.45 -13.43
CA GLU A 265 -21.51 4.06 -14.77
C GLU A 265 -21.97 3.06 -15.84
N ASN A 266 -21.59 1.78 -15.75
CA ASN A 266 -21.95 0.75 -16.73
C ASN A 266 -23.30 0.03 -16.50
N LEU A 267 -24.09 0.40 -15.48
CA LEU A 267 -25.31 -0.35 -15.13
C LEU A 267 -26.52 -0.06 -16.04
N GLU A 268 -26.50 1.05 -16.80
CA GLU A 268 -27.57 1.37 -17.76
C GLU A 268 -27.81 0.24 -18.77
N ARG A 269 -26.75 -0.47 -19.18
CA ARG A 269 -26.85 -1.57 -20.14
C ARG A 269 -27.57 -2.82 -19.60
N ILE A 270 -27.69 -2.96 -18.28
CA ILE A 270 -28.42 -4.05 -17.62
C ILE A 270 -29.84 -3.61 -17.24
N LEU A 271 -30.01 -2.35 -16.81
CA LEU A 271 -31.32 -1.80 -16.46
C LEU A 271 -32.19 -1.44 -17.68
N ALA A 272 -31.59 -1.17 -18.84
CA ALA A 272 -32.33 -0.93 -20.09
C ALA A 272 -33.19 -2.13 -20.53
N GLU A 273 -32.82 -3.36 -20.15
CA GLU A 273 -33.60 -4.57 -20.47
C GLU A 273 -34.88 -4.70 -19.60
N GLN A 274 -35.00 -3.96 -18.49
CA GLN A 274 -36.24 -3.84 -17.70
C GLN A 274 -36.76 -2.40 -17.59
N ARG A 275 -37.20 -1.86 -18.73
CA ARG A 275 -38.17 -0.74 -18.87
C ARG A 275 -38.19 0.30 -17.73
N LEU A 276 -37.22 1.21 -17.73
CA LEU A 276 -37.36 2.53 -17.11
C LEU A 276 -37.39 3.60 -18.20
N SER A 277 -38.61 3.94 -18.61
CA SER A 277 -38.88 4.93 -19.66
C SER A 277 -39.39 6.23 -19.04
N LEU A 278 -38.85 7.37 -19.50
CA LEU A 278 -39.43 8.70 -19.36
C LEU A 278 -39.50 9.34 -17.95
N SER A 279 -38.35 9.62 -17.34
CA SER A 279 -38.01 11.01 -16.98
C SER A 279 -36.51 11.15 -16.69
N GLY A 280 -35.91 12.29 -17.03
CA GLY A 280 -34.48 12.59 -16.75
C GLY A 280 -34.20 12.95 -15.29
N VAL A 281 -35.02 12.47 -14.35
CA VAL A 281 -34.95 12.73 -12.92
C VAL A 281 -35.05 11.39 -12.21
N VAL A 282 -33.92 10.88 -11.71
CA VAL A 282 -33.92 9.67 -10.88
C VAL A 282 -34.53 10.01 -9.53
N ASP A 283 -35.69 9.45 -9.22
CA ASP A 283 -36.32 9.61 -7.92
C ASP A 283 -35.59 8.81 -6.82
N GLU A 284 -35.78 9.20 -5.56
CA GLU A 284 -35.07 8.61 -4.42
C GLU A 284 -35.40 7.12 -4.21
N GLN A 285 -36.63 6.68 -4.47
CA GLN A 285 -37.03 5.27 -4.37
C GLN A 285 -36.43 4.43 -5.51
N THR A 286 -36.31 5.00 -6.72
CA THR A 286 -35.60 4.37 -7.84
C THR A 286 -34.11 4.24 -7.55
N ALA A 287 -33.47 5.28 -7.02
CA ALA A 287 -32.07 5.24 -6.58
C ALA A 287 -31.85 4.19 -5.47
N VAL A 288 -32.77 4.09 -4.50
CA VAL A 288 -32.72 3.07 -3.44
C VAL A 288 -32.83 1.65 -4.00
N ARG A 289 -33.76 1.43 -4.95
CA ARG A 289 -33.94 0.11 -5.58
C ARG A 289 -32.73 -0.33 -6.40
N VAL A 290 -32.10 0.59 -7.14
CA VAL A 290 -30.83 0.33 -7.83
C VAL A 290 -29.71 0.07 -6.83
N GLY A 291 -29.61 0.87 -5.76
CA GLY A 291 -28.62 0.70 -4.69
C GLY A 291 -28.59 -0.71 -4.10
N ASN A 292 -29.76 -1.20 -3.69
CA ASN A 292 -29.95 -2.53 -3.09
C ASN A 292 -29.53 -3.70 -3.99
N LEU A 293 -29.66 -3.56 -5.32
CA LEU A 293 -29.29 -4.63 -6.27
C LEU A 293 -27.79 -4.97 -6.33
N MET A 294 -26.91 -4.20 -5.69
CA MET A 294 -25.45 -4.49 -5.67
C MET A 294 -24.82 -4.36 -4.27
N GLY A 295 -25.62 -4.56 -3.21
CA GLY A 295 -25.09 -4.68 -1.83
C GLY A 295 -24.38 -3.44 -1.28
N ALA A 296 -24.71 -2.24 -1.77
CA ALA A 296 -24.33 -1.02 -1.10
C ALA A 296 -25.25 -0.75 0.11
N GLN A 297 -24.79 0.03 1.07
CA GLN A 297 -25.57 0.49 2.23
C GLN A 297 -26.01 1.95 2.09
N ALA A 298 -25.29 2.74 1.30
CA ALA A 298 -25.69 4.10 0.94
C ALA A 298 -25.40 4.42 -0.53
N VAL A 299 -26.12 5.42 -1.06
CA VAL A 299 -25.93 5.96 -2.40
C VAL A 299 -25.59 7.45 -2.32
N LEU A 300 -24.49 7.85 -2.96
CA LEU A 300 -24.13 9.24 -3.22
C LEU A 300 -24.70 9.68 -4.57
N MET A 301 -25.45 10.78 -4.56
CA MET A 301 -25.95 11.48 -5.75
C MET A 301 -25.54 12.95 -5.69
N GLY A 302 -25.34 13.56 -6.86
CA GLY A 302 -25.10 14.99 -6.98
C GLY A 302 -25.83 15.61 -8.17
N THR A 303 -26.10 16.90 -8.07
CA THR A 303 -26.62 17.73 -9.17
C THR A 303 -25.78 19.00 -9.27
N LEU A 304 -25.23 19.25 -10.45
CA LEU A 304 -24.68 20.56 -10.82
C LEU A 304 -25.85 21.54 -10.96
N VAL A 305 -25.95 22.48 -10.03
CA VAL A 305 -27.06 23.44 -9.90
C VAL A 305 -26.83 24.64 -10.82
N ASP A 306 -25.62 25.20 -10.80
CA ASP A 306 -25.21 26.28 -11.68
C ASP A 306 -23.76 26.08 -12.16
N TYR A 307 -23.52 26.48 -13.40
CA TYR A 307 -22.19 26.61 -13.97
C TYR A 307 -22.23 27.73 -15.01
N ARG A 308 -21.49 28.81 -14.78
CA ARG A 308 -21.44 29.95 -15.69
C ARG A 308 -20.04 30.54 -15.76
N GLU A 309 -19.64 30.87 -16.99
CA GLU A 309 -18.41 31.57 -17.34
C GLU A 309 -18.80 33.01 -17.68
N GLU A 310 -18.28 33.98 -16.93
CA GLU A 310 -18.47 35.42 -17.13
C GLU A 310 -17.13 36.00 -17.65
N PRO A 311 -16.93 36.06 -18.99
CA PRO A 311 -15.73 36.68 -19.55
C PRO A 311 -15.75 38.19 -19.32
N GLY A 312 -14.63 38.74 -18.87
CA GLY A 312 -14.49 40.17 -18.62
C GLY A 312 -14.39 41.01 -19.89
N GLU A 313 -14.81 42.26 -19.80
CA GLU A 313 -14.51 43.25 -20.85
C GLU A 313 -13.03 43.67 -20.80
N LEU A 314 -12.40 43.77 -21.97
CA LEU A 314 -11.04 44.30 -22.10
C LEU A 314 -11.02 45.82 -21.85
N ARG A 315 -10.63 46.22 -20.65
CA ARG A 315 -10.51 47.63 -20.25
C ARG A 315 -9.17 48.19 -20.72
N ARG A 316 -9.21 49.19 -21.61
CA ARG A 316 -8.03 49.97 -22.01
C ARG A 316 -7.97 51.28 -21.24
N SER A 317 -6.81 51.61 -20.68
CA SER A 317 -6.53 52.94 -20.13
C SER A 317 -5.26 53.52 -20.74
N THR A 318 -5.20 54.83 -20.94
CA THR A 318 -3.98 55.51 -21.39
C THR A 318 -3.27 56.10 -20.18
N ARG A 319 -2.00 55.73 -20.01
CA ARG A 319 -1.11 56.25 -18.98
C ARG A 319 -0.07 57.16 -19.59
N ASP A 320 0.38 58.11 -18.77
CA ASP A 320 1.54 58.91 -19.07
C ASP A 320 2.78 58.19 -18.51
N GLY A 321 3.90 58.33 -19.22
CA GLY A 321 5.17 57.70 -18.88
C GLY A 321 6.33 58.48 -19.46
N PHE A 322 7.52 57.92 -19.34
CA PHE A 322 8.74 58.50 -19.86
C PHE A 322 9.54 57.44 -20.61
N GLU A 323 10.04 57.77 -21.80
CA GLU A 323 11.04 56.93 -22.48
C GLU A 323 12.43 57.53 -22.21
N SER A 324 13.35 56.71 -21.69
CA SER A 324 14.73 57.12 -21.47
C SER A 324 15.55 57.09 -22.76
N TYR A 325 16.46 58.05 -22.91
CA TYR A 325 17.38 58.14 -24.03
C TYR A 325 18.71 58.74 -23.57
N ARG A 326 19.82 58.30 -24.17
CA ARG A 326 21.17 58.77 -23.79
C ARG A 326 21.60 59.91 -24.70
N VAL A 327 22.13 60.97 -24.11
CA VAL A 327 22.71 62.11 -24.84
C VAL A 327 24.18 62.21 -24.48
N GLU A 328 25.05 62.28 -25.49
CA GLU A 328 26.47 62.54 -25.29
C GLU A 328 26.67 64.00 -24.84
N GLN A 329 27.42 64.20 -23.76
CA GLN A 329 27.79 65.51 -23.24
C GLN A 329 29.31 65.57 -23.04
N LEU A 330 29.87 66.76 -23.23
CA LEU A 330 31.28 67.03 -22.96
C LEU A 330 31.44 67.48 -21.51
N ASN A 331 32.32 66.86 -20.75
CA ASN A 331 32.76 67.40 -19.47
C ASN A 331 33.58 68.67 -19.76
N LYS A 332 33.08 69.82 -19.32
CA LYS A 332 33.70 71.13 -19.60
C LYS A 332 35.06 71.34 -18.92
N GLU A 333 35.40 70.50 -17.94
CA GLU A 333 36.66 70.58 -17.18
C GLU A 333 37.71 69.59 -17.68
N THR A 334 37.31 68.39 -18.14
CA THR A 334 38.25 67.35 -18.62
C THR A 334 38.30 67.18 -20.14
N GLY A 335 37.32 67.71 -20.88
CA GLY A 335 37.21 67.50 -22.33
C GLY A 335 36.72 66.11 -22.75
N GLU A 336 36.40 65.23 -21.79
CA GLU A 336 35.93 63.88 -22.07
C GLU A 336 34.43 63.83 -22.39
N LYS A 337 34.04 62.93 -23.30
CA LYS A 337 32.65 62.63 -23.65
C LYS A 337 32.07 61.62 -22.65
N TYR A 338 30.93 61.96 -22.05
CA TYR A 338 30.16 61.07 -21.18
C TYR A 338 28.68 61.08 -21.58
N PHE A 339 27.96 59.98 -21.32
CA PHE A 339 26.55 59.87 -21.66
C PHE A 339 25.66 60.17 -20.45
N VAL A 340 24.74 61.12 -20.62
CA VAL A 340 23.70 61.43 -19.63
C VAL A 340 22.37 60.84 -20.10
N THR A 341 21.72 60.08 -19.22
CA THR A 341 20.34 59.62 -19.43
C THR A 341 19.38 60.79 -19.25
N LYS A 342 18.56 61.03 -20.27
CA LYS A 342 17.44 61.96 -20.26
C LYS A 342 16.14 61.21 -20.50
N TYR A 343 15.02 61.86 -20.22
CA TYR A 343 13.69 61.26 -20.27
C TYR A 343 12.77 62.16 -21.10
N LYS A 344 12.09 61.61 -22.10
CA LYS A 344 11.03 62.30 -22.86
C LYS A 344 9.66 61.81 -22.36
N ALA A 345 8.72 62.72 -22.17
CA ALA A 345 7.34 62.34 -21.81
C ALA A 345 6.67 61.62 -22.98
N VAL A 346 6.00 60.50 -22.70
CA VAL A 346 5.34 59.62 -23.67
C VAL A 346 4.03 59.10 -23.09
N ARG A 347 3.20 58.45 -23.90
CA ARG A 347 1.97 57.80 -23.46
C ARG A 347 1.95 56.34 -23.89
N TYR A 348 1.43 55.47 -23.02
CA TYR A 348 1.28 54.05 -23.29
C TYR A 348 -0.13 53.58 -22.93
N SER A 349 -0.57 52.44 -23.45
CA SER A 349 -1.90 51.88 -23.14
C SER A 349 -1.77 50.66 -22.24
N GLU A 350 -2.40 50.69 -21.08
CA GLU A 350 -2.58 49.50 -20.22
C GLU A 350 -3.90 48.82 -20.59
N TYR A 351 -3.88 47.49 -20.63
CA TYR A 351 -5.02 46.62 -20.90
C TYR A 351 -5.21 45.69 -19.71
N LEU A 352 -6.44 45.61 -19.21
CA LEU A 352 -6.85 44.74 -18.11
C LEU A 352 -8.12 43.97 -18.51
N GLN A 353 -8.14 42.66 -18.25
CA GLN A 353 -9.34 41.83 -18.36
C GLN A 353 -9.40 40.86 -17.18
N GLU A 354 -10.62 40.64 -16.67
CA GLU A 354 -10.92 39.86 -15.46
C GLU A 354 -12.04 38.87 -15.81
N ASN A 355 -11.71 37.60 -15.98
CA ASN A 355 -12.67 36.54 -16.31
C ASN A 355 -13.08 35.80 -15.03
N LYS A 356 -14.35 35.42 -14.89
CA LYS A 356 -14.87 34.69 -13.73
C LYS A 356 -15.58 33.40 -14.12
N VAL A 357 -15.48 32.38 -13.27
CA VAL A 357 -16.30 31.18 -13.36
C VAL A 357 -16.97 30.93 -12.02
N TYR A 358 -18.25 30.56 -12.06
CA TYR A 358 -19.03 30.22 -10.88
C TYR A 358 -19.54 28.78 -11.05
N LEU A 359 -19.46 28.02 -9.96
CA LEU A 359 -19.93 26.64 -9.91
C LEU A 359 -20.70 26.44 -8.60
N SER A 360 -21.93 25.97 -8.72
CA SER A 360 -22.74 25.52 -7.59
C SER A 360 -23.12 24.06 -7.82
N PHE A 361 -22.75 23.17 -6.92
CA PHE A 361 -23.20 21.78 -6.94
C PHE A 361 -23.78 21.37 -5.61
N ASN A 362 -24.84 20.57 -5.65
CA ASN A 362 -25.37 19.89 -4.48
C ASN A 362 -24.96 18.42 -4.50
N TYR A 363 -24.90 17.80 -3.33
CA TYR A 363 -24.83 16.36 -3.19
C TYR A 363 -25.62 15.87 -1.97
N ARG A 364 -26.04 14.62 -2.03
CA ARG A 364 -26.72 13.92 -0.95
C ARG A 364 -26.25 12.46 -0.86
N LEU A 365 -26.06 12.00 0.36
CA LEU A 365 -25.84 10.60 0.70
C LEU A 365 -27.14 10.05 1.29
N VAL A 366 -27.69 8.98 0.71
CA VAL A 366 -28.97 8.39 1.10
C VAL A 366 -28.75 6.96 1.57
N SER A 367 -29.32 6.62 2.73
CA SER A 367 -29.38 5.27 3.30
C SER A 367 -30.24 4.36 2.42
N LEU A 368 -29.74 3.18 2.08
CA LEU A 368 -30.49 2.20 1.29
C LEU A 368 -31.42 1.31 2.12
N GLU A 369 -31.15 1.23 3.42
CA GLU A 369 -31.95 0.47 4.40
C GLU A 369 -33.15 1.29 4.88
N THR A 370 -32.94 2.58 5.20
CA THR A 370 -33.99 3.47 5.76
C THR A 370 -34.58 4.45 4.74
N GLY A 371 -33.92 4.67 3.60
CA GLY A 371 -34.29 5.72 2.64
C GLY A 371 -33.96 7.14 3.09
N GLU A 372 -33.38 7.31 4.28
CA GLU A 372 -33.11 8.62 4.87
C GLU A 372 -31.88 9.30 4.25
N VAL A 373 -31.95 10.63 4.13
CA VAL A 373 -30.81 11.45 3.71
C VAL A 373 -29.83 11.58 4.87
N LEU A 374 -28.76 10.79 4.84
CA LEU A 374 -27.67 10.79 5.83
C LEU A 374 -26.87 12.09 5.81
N VAL A 375 -26.66 12.65 4.61
CA VAL A 375 -25.94 13.91 4.39
C VAL A 375 -26.59 14.64 3.23
N SER A 376 -26.75 15.96 3.32
CA SER A 376 -27.00 16.82 2.15
C SER A 376 -26.21 18.12 2.30
N LYS A 377 -25.58 18.58 1.21
CA LYS A 377 -24.80 19.81 1.20
C LYS A 377 -24.80 20.46 -0.19
N VAL A 378 -24.78 21.80 -0.19
CA VAL A 378 -24.49 22.62 -1.37
C VAL A 378 -23.07 23.17 -1.23
N VAL A 379 -22.35 23.23 -2.34
CA VAL A 379 -20.99 23.75 -2.44
C VAL A 379 -20.93 24.76 -3.57
N ASP A 380 -20.74 26.01 -3.19
CA ASP A 380 -20.57 27.13 -4.11
C ASP A 380 -19.09 27.51 -4.21
N ARG A 381 -18.62 27.77 -5.42
CA ARG A 381 -17.26 28.21 -5.75
C ARG A 381 -17.28 29.28 -6.82
N GLN A 382 -16.34 30.21 -6.70
CA GLN A 382 -16.01 31.21 -7.69
C GLN A 382 -14.49 31.21 -7.85
N GLU A 383 -14.01 31.18 -9.09
CA GLU A 383 -12.60 31.38 -9.43
C GLU A 383 -12.49 32.50 -10.47
N GLU A 384 -11.35 33.18 -10.51
CA GLU A 384 -11.10 34.31 -11.38
C GLU A 384 -9.70 34.30 -12.00
N ASP A 385 -9.59 34.80 -13.24
CA ASP A 385 -8.36 34.92 -14.00
C ASP A 385 -8.17 36.37 -14.48
N HIS A 386 -6.92 36.84 -14.45
CA HIS A 386 -6.57 38.25 -14.66
C HIS A 386 -5.48 38.39 -15.74
N MET A 387 -5.82 39.03 -16.86
CA MET A 387 -4.86 39.43 -17.88
C MET A 387 -4.51 40.91 -17.73
N TYR A 388 -3.22 41.22 -17.56
CA TYR A 388 -2.70 42.59 -17.55
C TYR A 388 -1.49 42.73 -18.47
N TYR A 389 -1.53 43.68 -19.41
CA TYR A 389 -0.39 44.01 -20.27
C TYR A 389 -0.38 45.49 -20.67
N ALA A 390 0.78 45.97 -21.13
CA ALA A 390 0.95 47.32 -21.67
C ALA A 390 1.36 47.26 -23.15
N ASP A 391 0.77 48.11 -23.99
CA ASP A 391 1.26 48.40 -25.33
C ASP A 391 1.89 49.79 -25.40
N TYR A 392 3.05 49.82 -26.03
CA TYR A 392 3.83 51.01 -26.29
C TYR A 392 4.58 50.85 -27.62
N GLN A 393 4.49 51.87 -28.48
CA GLN A 393 5.05 51.88 -29.84
C GLN A 393 6.50 52.39 -29.89
N GLY A 394 7.02 52.99 -28.81
CA GLY A 394 8.42 53.40 -28.71
C GLY A 394 9.32 52.30 -28.15
N ASN A 395 10.46 52.68 -27.58
CA ASN A 395 11.37 51.71 -26.97
C ASN A 395 10.80 51.19 -25.63
N ARG A 396 10.30 49.96 -25.65
CA ARG A 396 9.65 49.29 -24.51
C ARG A 396 10.59 49.07 -23.34
N ASP A 397 11.85 48.70 -23.61
CA ASP A 397 12.89 48.45 -22.60
C ASP A 397 13.36 49.75 -21.93
N ALA A 398 13.01 50.90 -22.50
CA ALA A 398 13.31 52.22 -22.00
C ALA A 398 12.09 52.95 -21.43
N LEU A 399 10.94 52.29 -21.28
CA LEU A 399 9.70 52.88 -20.75
C LEU A 399 9.66 52.86 -19.21
N PHE A 400 9.29 53.99 -18.62
CA PHE A 400 9.12 54.22 -17.19
C PHE A 400 7.72 54.79 -16.93
N PRO A 401 6.87 54.18 -16.08
CA PRO A 401 5.58 54.75 -15.72
C PRO A 401 5.72 56.11 -15.02
N ALA A 402 4.85 57.09 -15.31
CA ALA A 402 4.88 58.38 -14.62
C ALA A 402 4.23 58.27 -13.23
N ARG A 403 4.90 58.81 -12.20
CA ARG A 403 4.38 58.86 -10.83
C ARG A 403 4.29 60.31 -10.39
N ASN A 404 3.06 60.79 -10.12
CA ASN A 404 2.78 62.19 -9.80
C ASN A 404 3.36 63.19 -10.83
N GLY A 405 3.44 62.80 -12.11
CA GLY A 405 4.00 63.62 -13.19
C GLY A 405 5.54 63.65 -13.29
N VAL A 406 6.24 62.85 -12.47
CA VAL A 406 7.72 62.75 -12.47
C VAL A 406 8.13 61.33 -12.84
N VAL A 407 9.34 61.16 -13.40
CA VAL A 407 9.92 59.84 -13.67
C VAL A 407 10.45 59.22 -12.38
N ASP A 408 10.23 57.92 -12.20
CA ASP A 408 10.72 57.12 -11.07
C ASP A 408 11.83 56.17 -11.61
N PRO A 409 13.13 56.54 -11.52
CA PRO A 409 14.21 55.80 -12.18
C PRO A 409 14.41 54.39 -11.62
N ASP A 410 13.99 54.17 -10.37
CA ASP A 410 14.13 52.90 -9.64
C ASP A 410 13.10 51.84 -10.09
N ARG A 411 12.19 52.20 -11.01
CA ARG A 411 11.21 51.32 -11.65
C ARG A 411 11.19 51.51 -13.16
N ALA A 412 12.24 51.02 -13.83
CA ALA A 412 12.10 50.63 -15.23
C ALA A 412 10.96 49.60 -15.37
N CYS A 413 10.21 49.63 -16.47
CA CYS A 413 9.36 48.49 -16.80
C CYS A 413 10.25 47.25 -16.96
N GLU A 414 10.06 46.22 -16.12
CA GLU A 414 10.60 44.88 -16.37
C GLU A 414 9.86 44.21 -17.54
N ALA A 415 10.02 44.78 -18.73
CA ALA A 415 9.55 44.25 -20.01
C ALA A 415 10.37 43.01 -20.43
N GLY A 416 10.40 41.99 -19.56
CA GLY A 416 11.22 40.80 -19.72
C GLY A 416 10.85 39.62 -18.82
N SER A 417 9.98 39.81 -17.82
CA SER A 417 9.59 38.75 -16.87
C SER A 417 8.07 38.63 -16.68
N ALA A 418 7.30 38.85 -17.76
CA ALA A 418 6.02 38.15 -17.92
C ALA A 418 6.29 36.64 -18.07
N ARG A 419 6.67 35.99 -16.97
CA ARG A 419 6.66 34.54 -16.87
C ARG A 419 5.22 34.12 -17.16
N LEU A 420 5.06 33.41 -18.27
CA LEU A 420 4.07 32.33 -18.38
C LEU A 420 4.43 31.26 -17.35
N ALA A 421 4.31 31.61 -16.07
CA ALA A 421 4.23 30.66 -15.00
C ALA A 421 2.82 30.09 -15.06
N HIS A 422 2.68 28.95 -15.75
CA HIS A 422 1.69 27.99 -15.33
C HIS A 422 1.93 27.71 -13.83
N CYS A 423 1.18 28.40 -12.97
CA CYS A 423 0.90 27.90 -11.63
C CYS A 423 -0.09 26.74 -11.76
N THR A 424 0.38 25.63 -12.32
CA THR A 424 -0.14 24.32 -11.95
C THR A 424 0.13 24.14 -10.46
N THR A 425 -0.86 24.37 -9.62
CA THR A 425 -0.81 23.96 -8.21
C THR A 425 -0.81 22.44 -8.14
N ARG A 426 0.39 21.87 -8.20
CA ARG A 426 0.69 20.50 -7.79
C ARG A 426 1.68 20.55 -6.64
N ASP A 427 1.52 19.64 -5.69
CA ASP A 427 2.35 19.40 -4.52
C ASP A 427 2.29 20.42 -3.37
N GLN A 428 1.28 20.24 -2.51
CA GLN A 428 1.53 20.14 -1.06
C GLN A 428 0.57 19.15 -0.38
N VAL A 429 0.79 17.85 -0.60
CA VAL A 429 0.26 16.78 0.26
C VAL A 429 1.43 16.10 0.96
N ARG A 430 1.80 16.60 2.15
CA ARG A 430 2.57 15.90 3.18
C ARG A 430 2.60 16.73 4.46
N GLY A 431 1.94 16.25 5.51
CA GLY A 431 1.90 16.92 6.81
C GLY A 431 0.77 16.42 7.70
N HIS A 432 0.87 15.19 8.19
CA HIS A 432 0.09 14.77 9.37
C HIS A 432 0.50 15.62 10.58
N PRO A 433 -0.46 16.12 11.38
CA PRO A 433 -0.22 16.46 12.77
C PRO A 433 -0.84 15.38 13.68
N GLU A 434 0.00 14.69 14.45
CA GLU A 434 -0.46 13.96 15.64
C GLU A 434 -0.77 14.93 16.81
N PRO A 435 -1.59 14.53 17.79
CA PRO A 435 -2.25 15.47 18.71
C PRO A 435 -1.36 15.92 19.87
N GLY A 436 -0.96 17.19 19.87
CA GLY A 436 -0.32 17.88 21.00
C GLY A 436 -1.32 18.80 21.73
N GLY A 437 -1.63 18.50 22.98
CA GLY A 437 -2.66 19.22 23.74
C GLY A 437 -2.30 20.67 24.08
N CYS A 438 -3.25 21.59 23.89
CA CYS A 438 -3.18 22.94 24.44
C CYS A 438 -3.87 22.97 25.81
N SER A 439 -3.13 23.36 26.84
CA SER A 439 -3.69 23.78 28.12
C SER A 439 -3.62 25.31 28.18
N HIS A 440 -4.77 25.97 28.37
CA HIS A 440 -4.79 27.36 28.80
C HIS A 440 -6.07 27.71 29.57
N SER A 441 -5.91 27.73 30.89
CA SER A 441 -6.44 28.75 31.81
C SER A 441 -7.63 29.60 31.34
N GLU A 442 -8.84 29.25 31.78
CA GLU A 442 -9.96 30.20 31.81
C GLU A 442 -9.96 31.00 33.12
N HIS A 443 -10.18 32.31 33.00
CA HIS A 443 -10.34 33.21 34.13
C HIS A 443 -11.77 33.13 34.69
N GLN A 444 -11.87 33.10 36.02
CA GLN A 444 -13.14 33.25 36.72
C GLN A 444 -13.75 34.64 36.52
N HIS A 445 -15.04 34.70 36.19
CA HIS A 445 -15.95 35.71 36.73
C HIS A 445 -17.35 35.11 36.86
N GLY A 446 -17.96 35.24 38.03
CA GLY A 446 -19.23 34.59 38.36
C GLY A 446 -20.36 35.55 38.69
N THR A 447 -21.57 35.12 38.36
CA THR A 447 -22.90 35.56 38.86
C THR A 447 -23.86 34.37 38.64
N GLY A 448 -24.80 33.98 39.49
CA GLY A 448 -25.09 34.38 40.88
C GLY A 448 -26.58 34.16 41.24
N ARG A 449 -26.89 33.14 42.08
CA ARG A 449 -28.21 32.86 42.74
C ARG A 449 -29.39 32.52 41.77
N ALA A 450 -30.49 31.85 42.15
CA ALA A 450 -31.04 31.35 43.42
C ALA A 450 -31.94 30.07 43.15
N THR A 451 -31.88 28.97 43.93
CA THR A 451 -32.76 28.54 45.07
C THR A 451 -33.87 27.50 44.78
N GLY A 452 -34.06 26.54 45.71
CA GLY A 452 -35.08 25.46 45.73
C GLY A 452 -34.45 24.06 45.60
N ALA A 453 -34.24 23.22 46.63
CA ALA A 453 -35.10 22.74 47.74
C ALA A 453 -36.33 21.97 47.19
N GLU A 454 -36.68 20.72 47.51
CA GLU A 454 -36.31 19.77 48.60
C GLU A 454 -36.26 18.30 48.04
N GLN A 455 -36.18 17.16 48.76
CA GLN A 455 -36.21 16.84 50.20
C GLN A 455 -35.38 15.56 50.56
N GLN A 456 -35.30 15.25 51.85
CA GLN A 456 -34.64 14.17 52.59
C GLN A 456 -35.57 12.93 52.78
N ALA A 457 -35.09 11.67 52.65
CA ALA A 457 -34.80 10.70 53.75
C ALA A 457 -36.00 9.77 54.17
N PRO A 458 -35.89 8.79 55.12
CA PRO A 458 -34.81 7.83 55.46
C PRO A 458 -35.28 6.35 55.72
N MET A 459 -34.32 5.45 56.06
CA MET A 459 -34.34 4.33 57.06
C MET A 459 -35.62 3.48 57.34
N ASN A 460 -35.49 2.14 57.45
CA ASN A 460 -35.21 1.38 58.71
C ASN A 460 -35.74 -0.09 58.73
N ARG A 461 -35.20 -0.88 59.68
CA ARG A 461 -35.48 -2.30 60.02
C ARG A 461 -36.89 -2.56 60.61
N SER A 462 -37.47 -3.76 60.42
CA SER A 462 -37.72 -4.79 61.48
C SER A 462 -38.85 -5.83 61.18
N LEU A 463 -38.49 -7.13 61.22
CA LEU A 463 -39.02 -8.20 62.12
C LEU A 463 -40.51 -8.25 62.59
N ILE A 464 -41.16 -9.45 62.46
CA ILE A 464 -42.00 -10.23 63.44
C ILE A 464 -43.22 -11.00 62.81
N VAL A 465 -43.24 -12.36 62.81
CA VAL A 465 -44.09 -13.35 63.57
C VAL A 465 -45.63 -13.30 63.28
N LEU A 466 -46.42 -14.36 62.98
CA LEU A 466 -46.86 -15.61 63.68
C LEU A 466 -47.38 -16.63 62.59
N SER A 467 -47.61 -17.95 62.74
CA SER A 467 -48.19 -18.85 63.78
C SER A 467 -47.82 -20.32 63.42
N LEU A 468 -48.02 -21.43 64.15
CA LEU A 468 -48.76 -21.76 65.39
C LEU A 468 -48.19 -23.06 66.07
N CYS A 469 -48.43 -23.22 67.37
CA CYS A 469 -48.27 -24.36 68.30
C CYS A 469 -48.68 -25.78 67.80
N ALA A 470 -48.41 -26.93 68.44
CA ALA A 470 -47.54 -27.45 69.54
C ALA A 470 -47.66 -29.03 69.54
N LEU A 471 -46.88 -29.90 70.20
CA LEU A 471 -46.75 -30.17 71.66
C LEU A 471 -45.67 -31.27 71.93
N LEU A 472 -45.09 -31.21 73.14
CA LEU A 472 -44.38 -32.20 73.99
C LEU A 472 -44.37 -33.71 73.61
N ALA A 473 -43.22 -34.41 73.79
CA ALA A 473 -43.00 -35.39 74.90
C ALA A 473 -41.69 -36.24 74.82
N CYS A 474 -41.36 -36.85 75.97
CA CYS A 474 -40.12 -37.49 76.45
C CYS A 474 -39.46 -38.68 75.70
N LYS A 475 -38.20 -38.92 76.10
CA LYS A 475 -37.37 -40.15 75.94
C LYS A 475 -38.14 -41.47 76.11
N GLY A 476 -37.80 -42.47 75.30
CA GLY A 476 -38.10 -43.90 75.51
C GLY A 476 -37.07 -44.80 74.80
N ARG A 477 -36.75 -45.98 75.35
CA ARG A 477 -35.61 -46.82 74.94
C ARG A 477 -36.08 -48.20 74.44
N GLN A 478 -35.54 -48.64 73.30
CA GLN A 478 -35.46 -50.02 72.78
C GLN A 478 -36.65 -50.97 73.02
N GLN A 479 -37.30 -51.43 71.94
CA GLN A 479 -37.38 -52.89 71.70
C GLN A 479 -37.59 -53.29 70.23
N THR A 480 -37.01 -54.45 69.95
CA THR A 480 -36.67 -55.10 68.68
C THR A 480 -37.77 -55.87 67.95
N LYS A 481 -37.57 -56.02 66.62
CA LYS A 481 -37.78 -57.19 65.71
C LYS A 481 -38.99 -57.26 64.76
N LEU A 482 -38.69 -56.92 63.48
CA LEU A 482 -38.93 -57.64 62.21
C LEU A 482 -40.38 -57.98 61.75
N PRO A 483 -40.62 -58.12 60.41
CA PRO A 483 -39.69 -58.02 59.28
C PRO A 483 -40.00 -56.88 58.28
N GLU A 484 -38.96 -56.32 57.66
CA GLU A 484 -39.09 -55.51 56.43
C GLU A 484 -38.30 -56.17 55.30
N GLU A 485 -38.89 -56.18 54.11
CA GLU A 485 -38.30 -56.71 52.88
C GLU A 485 -37.21 -55.75 52.38
N THR A 486 -35.99 -56.26 52.21
CA THR A 486 -34.91 -55.48 51.59
C THR A 486 -34.86 -55.77 50.10
N THR A 487 -35.44 -54.90 49.28
CA THR A 487 -35.14 -54.86 47.84
C THR A 487 -33.87 -54.03 47.62
N VAL A 488 -32.87 -54.66 47.01
CA VAL A 488 -31.54 -54.06 46.81
C VAL A 488 -31.53 -53.26 45.51
N ASN A 489 -31.35 -51.94 45.61
CA ASN A 489 -30.94 -51.11 44.47
C ASN A 489 -29.41 -50.93 44.51
N THR A 490 -28.71 -51.68 43.66
CA THR A 490 -27.26 -51.56 43.49
C THR A 490 -26.94 -50.43 42.52
N GLU A 491 -26.76 -49.21 43.04
CA GLU A 491 -26.16 -48.13 42.25
C GLU A 491 -24.66 -48.43 42.08
N ALA A 492 -24.21 -48.65 40.84
CA ALA A 492 -22.84 -49.10 40.57
C ALA A 492 -21.82 -48.03 41.00
N GLU A 493 -20.93 -48.37 41.92
CA GLU A 493 -19.92 -47.44 42.45
C GLU A 493 -19.13 -46.77 41.31
N ARG A 494 -19.22 -45.44 41.23
CA ARG A 494 -18.57 -44.64 40.18
C ARG A 494 -17.05 -44.89 40.17
N PRO A 495 -16.46 -45.47 39.11
CA PRO A 495 -15.04 -45.78 39.06
C PRO A 495 -14.16 -44.53 39.18
N GLU A 496 -12.93 -44.71 39.66
CA GLU A 496 -11.98 -43.62 39.90
C GLU A 496 -11.69 -42.78 38.64
N TRP A 497 -11.58 -43.43 37.46
CA TRP A 497 -11.36 -42.75 36.18
C TRP A 497 -12.51 -41.83 35.74
N VAL A 498 -13.72 -42.03 36.29
CA VAL A 498 -14.90 -41.17 36.07
C VAL A 498 -14.99 -40.06 37.14
N ARG A 499 -14.16 -40.11 38.19
CA ARG A 499 -14.03 -39.05 39.22
C ARG A 499 -12.86 -38.12 38.90
N SER A 500 -11.79 -38.65 38.31
CA SER A 500 -10.58 -37.91 37.92
C SER A 500 -9.90 -38.55 36.72
N ARG A 501 -9.44 -37.75 35.75
CA ARG A 501 -8.72 -38.22 34.54
C ARG A 501 -7.53 -39.10 34.98
N PRO A 502 -7.39 -40.34 34.49
CA PRO A 502 -6.20 -41.14 34.76
C PRO A 502 -4.94 -40.46 34.18
N ALA A 503 -3.80 -40.66 34.83
CA ALA A 503 -2.50 -40.19 34.33
C ALA A 503 -1.64 -41.39 33.92
N SER A 504 -1.00 -41.34 32.76
CA SER A 504 -0.11 -42.40 32.28
C SER A 504 1.12 -41.87 31.57
N SER A 505 2.29 -42.34 31.99
CA SER A 505 3.57 -42.11 31.31
C SER A 505 3.69 -42.90 30.00
N GLY A 506 3.08 -44.09 29.93
CA GLY A 506 3.20 -44.99 28.77
C GLY A 506 2.08 -44.86 27.73
N PHE A 507 0.95 -44.24 28.06
CA PHE A 507 -0.23 -44.16 27.19
C PHE A 507 -0.74 -42.73 27.07
N TYR A 508 -1.29 -42.40 25.90
CA TYR A 508 -2.26 -41.31 25.74
C TYR A 508 -3.64 -41.78 26.19
N ILE A 509 -4.46 -40.89 26.73
CA ILE A 509 -5.74 -41.19 27.38
C ILE A 509 -6.83 -40.31 26.76
N GLY A 510 -7.94 -40.94 26.36
CA GLY A 510 -9.14 -40.26 25.89
C GLY A 510 -10.36 -40.70 26.69
N VAL A 511 -11.03 -39.76 27.35
CA VAL A 511 -12.25 -40.00 28.12
C VAL A 511 -13.41 -39.19 27.52
N GLY A 512 -14.47 -39.87 27.13
CA GLY A 512 -15.60 -39.28 26.43
C GLY A 512 -16.93 -39.51 27.13
N LEU A 513 -17.64 -38.41 27.41
CA LEU A 513 -18.98 -38.38 28.00
C LEU A 513 -20.04 -38.09 26.93
N ALA A 514 -21.20 -38.74 27.04
CA ALA A 514 -22.44 -38.35 26.37
C ALA A 514 -23.67 -38.51 27.27
N SER A 515 -24.73 -37.76 27.00
CA SER A 515 -26.01 -37.94 27.69
C SER A 515 -26.83 -39.07 27.08
N LYS A 516 -27.35 -39.97 27.92
CA LYS A 516 -28.25 -41.07 27.53
C LYS A 516 -29.63 -40.61 27.06
N GLY A 517 -29.94 -39.32 27.19
CA GLY A 517 -31.10 -38.70 26.54
C GLY A 517 -31.00 -38.64 25.01
N ARG A 518 -29.83 -38.96 24.43
CA ARG A 518 -29.63 -39.10 22.98
C ARG A 518 -29.64 -40.56 22.54
N SER A 519 -30.20 -40.85 21.37
CA SER A 519 -30.15 -42.19 20.77
C SER A 519 -28.74 -42.64 20.36
N ASP A 520 -27.87 -41.68 20.03
CA ASP A 520 -26.49 -41.87 19.57
C ASP A 520 -25.44 -41.73 20.70
N HIS A 521 -25.84 -41.91 21.97
CA HIS A 521 -24.98 -41.60 23.12
C HIS A 521 -23.67 -42.42 23.15
N GLN A 522 -23.70 -43.70 22.78
CA GLN A 522 -22.48 -44.53 22.75
C GLN A 522 -21.49 -44.06 21.67
N GLU A 523 -21.99 -43.72 20.47
CA GLU A 523 -21.19 -43.17 19.37
C GLU A 523 -20.67 -41.77 19.69
N THR A 524 -21.50 -40.93 20.32
CA THR A 524 -21.13 -39.59 20.79
C THR A 524 -20.04 -39.66 21.85
N ALA A 525 -20.16 -40.56 22.84
CA ALA A 525 -19.15 -40.74 23.88
C ALA A 525 -17.83 -41.24 23.27
N LYS A 526 -17.89 -42.21 22.35
CA LYS A 526 -16.70 -42.67 21.61
C LYS A 526 -16.04 -41.54 20.81
N LYS A 527 -16.83 -40.74 20.08
CA LYS A 527 -16.33 -39.58 19.33
C LYS A 527 -15.66 -38.56 20.26
N ASN A 528 -16.28 -38.29 21.42
CA ASN A 528 -15.71 -37.38 22.41
C ASN A 528 -14.41 -37.92 23.03
N ALA A 529 -14.31 -39.23 23.29
CA ALA A 529 -13.08 -39.86 23.78
C ALA A 529 -11.95 -39.82 22.74
N LEU A 530 -12.26 -40.02 21.46
CA LEU A 530 -11.27 -39.91 20.38
C LEU A 530 -10.81 -38.46 20.16
N ASN A 531 -11.70 -37.47 20.30
CA ASN A 531 -11.32 -36.05 20.27
C ASN A 531 -10.43 -35.66 21.47
N ASP A 532 -10.72 -36.17 22.67
CA ASP A 532 -9.88 -35.97 23.86
C ASP A 532 -8.50 -36.64 23.68
N LEU A 533 -8.46 -37.86 23.14
CA LEU A 533 -7.23 -38.57 22.79
C LEU A 533 -6.40 -37.80 21.74
N ALA A 534 -7.04 -37.24 20.71
CA ALA A 534 -6.40 -36.39 19.71
C ALA A 534 -5.79 -35.13 20.32
N SER A 535 -6.44 -34.56 21.34
CA SER A 535 -5.95 -33.36 22.02
C SER A 535 -4.64 -33.60 22.80
N GLU A 536 -4.42 -34.81 23.34
CA GLU A 536 -3.13 -35.18 23.97
C GLU A 536 -1.99 -35.38 22.96
N ILE A 537 -2.30 -35.60 21.68
CA ILE A 537 -1.34 -35.90 20.60
C ILE A 537 -0.86 -34.63 19.87
N SER A 538 -1.44 -33.46 20.19
CA SER A 538 -1.28 -32.18 19.49
C SER A 538 0.16 -31.87 19.03
N VAL A 539 0.36 -31.78 17.71
CA VAL A 539 1.66 -31.50 17.10
C VAL A 539 1.91 -29.99 17.03
N THR A 540 3.08 -29.56 17.50
CA THR A 540 3.56 -28.17 17.36
C THR A 540 4.25 -27.98 16.02
N VAL A 541 3.96 -26.88 15.33
CA VAL A 541 4.63 -26.51 14.06
C VAL A 541 5.94 -25.78 14.40
N GLU A 542 7.07 -26.25 13.84
CA GLU A 542 8.39 -25.68 14.12
C GLU A 542 8.67 -24.44 13.25
N GLY A 543 9.35 -23.43 13.81
CA GLY A 543 9.63 -22.15 13.13
C GLY A 543 10.56 -22.22 11.91
N ASN A 544 11.11 -23.40 11.59
CA ASN A 544 11.91 -23.65 10.38
C ASN A 544 11.13 -24.44 9.31
N SER A 545 9.84 -24.70 9.52
CA SER A 545 8.93 -25.40 8.62
C SER A 545 8.71 -24.68 7.28
N LEU A 546 8.38 -25.44 6.23
CA LEU A 546 7.84 -24.90 4.97
C LEU A 546 6.57 -24.07 5.19
N LEU A 547 5.69 -24.48 6.12
CA LEU A 547 4.45 -23.74 6.45
C LEU A 547 4.76 -22.32 6.91
N TYR A 548 5.75 -22.15 7.79
CA TYR A 548 6.21 -20.85 8.26
C TYR A 548 6.86 -20.01 7.15
N THR A 549 7.48 -20.65 6.17
CA THR A 549 8.09 -19.98 5.02
C THR A 549 7.06 -19.49 3.99
N LEU A 550 5.98 -20.27 3.77
CA LEU A 550 4.89 -19.92 2.84
C LEU A 550 3.97 -18.83 3.40
N ASP A 551 3.58 -18.94 4.69
CA ASP A 551 2.70 -17.99 5.38
C ASP A 551 3.17 -16.53 5.21
N ARG A 552 4.47 -16.29 5.36
CA ARG A 552 5.11 -14.97 5.19
C ARG A 552 5.05 -14.37 3.78
N LYS A 553 4.77 -15.15 2.73
CA LYS A 553 4.88 -14.71 1.32
C LYS A 553 3.55 -14.61 0.59
N THR A 554 2.58 -15.49 0.84
CA THR A 554 1.42 -15.66 -0.04
C THR A 554 0.04 -15.55 0.61
N GLN A 555 -0.06 -15.21 1.90
CA GLN A 555 -1.32 -15.32 2.68
C GLN A 555 -1.93 -16.73 2.51
N PHE A 556 -1.12 -17.72 2.88
CA PHE A 556 -1.47 -19.12 2.72
C PHE A 556 -2.67 -19.48 3.62
N ASP A 557 -3.64 -20.22 3.08
CA ASP A 557 -4.98 -20.34 3.68
C ASP A 557 -4.96 -21.03 5.07
N GLU A 558 -5.56 -20.36 6.06
CA GLU A 558 -5.77 -20.87 7.42
C GLU A 558 -6.51 -22.22 7.41
N SER A 559 -7.36 -22.44 6.41
CA SER A 559 -8.04 -23.72 6.20
C SER A 559 -7.06 -24.90 6.04
N PHE A 560 -5.90 -24.69 5.42
CA PHE A 560 -4.92 -25.76 5.18
C PHE A 560 -4.07 -26.05 6.42
N THR A 561 -3.64 -25.03 7.16
CA THR A 561 -2.98 -25.22 8.47
C THR A 561 -3.93 -25.88 9.48
N SER A 562 -5.22 -25.53 9.44
CA SER A 562 -6.25 -26.24 10.20
C SER A 562 -6.43 -27.68 9.71
N THR A 563 -6.39 -27.93 8.39
CA THR A 563 -6.52 -29.28 7.81
C THR A 563 -5.35 -30.18 8.20
N ILE A 564 -4.09 -29.71 8.20
CA ILE A 564 -2.94 -30.50 8.69
C ILE A 564 -3.07 -30.84 10.19
N LYS A 565 -3.53 -29.88 11.01
CA LYS A 565 -3.82 -30.13 12.43
C LYS A 565 -4.97 -31.14 12.61
N THR A 566 -5.96 -31.12 11.72
CA THR A 566 -7.13 -32.00 11.77
C THR A 566 -6.85 -33.40 11.25
N SER A 567 -6.08 -33.57 10.15
CA SER A 567 -5.73 -34.90 9.62
C SER A 567 -4.89 -35.73 10.60
N THR A 568 -4.04 -35.06 11.39
CA THR A 568 -3.34 -35.65 12.54
C THR A 568 -4.31 -36.25 13.58
N SER A 569 -5.53 -35.72 13.67
CA SER A 569 -6.60 -36.20 14.57
C SER A 569 -7.45 -37.33 13.96
N GLU A 570 -7.49 -37.46 12.63
CA GLU A 570 -8.27 -38.49 11.92
C GLU A 570 -7.50 -39.82 11.74
N LEU A 571 -6.17 -39.79 11.80
CA LEU A 571 -5.26 -40.93 11.56
C LEU A 571 -4.83 -41.69 12.84
N ILE A 572 -5.60 -41.59 13.92
CA ILE A 572 -5.27 -42.25 15.19
C ILE A 572 -5.57 -43.75 15.09
N GLU A 573 -4.52 -44.55 14.93
CA GLU A 573 -4.58 -46.02 14.87
C GLU A 573 -3.98 -46.67 16.13
N GLY A 574 -4.43 -47.88 16.47
CA GLY A 574 -3.89 -48.65 17.60
C GLY A 574 -4.43 -48.24 18.99
N PHE A 575 -5.50 -47.46 19.06
CA PHE A 575 -6.20 -47.18 20.32
C PHE A 575 -7.04 -48.39 20.77
N GLU A 576 -7.12 -48.62 22.08
CA GLU A 576 -7.87 -49.72 22.69
C GLU A 576 -8.88 -49.18 23.71
N LEU A 577 -10.06 -49.81 23.77
CA LEU A 577 -11.07 -49.51 24.80
C LEU A 577 -10.61 -50.14 26.12
N VAL A 578 -10.52 -49.33 27.17
CA VAL A 578 -10.11 -49.76 28.51
C VAL A 578 -11.33 -50.08 29.37
N ASP A 579 -12.32 -49.18 29.39
CA ASP A 579 -13.51 -49.31 30.23
C ASP A 579 -14.69 -48.44 29.73
N THR A 580 -15.89 -48.74 30.21
CA THR A 580 -17.13 -47.98 29.98
C THR A 580 -17.97 -47.93 31.25
N TRP A 581 -18.51 -46.76 31.59
CA TRP A 581 -19.39 -46.59 32.76
C TRP A 581 -20.62 -45.78 32.42
N GLU A 582 -21.75 -46.09 33.04
CA GLU A 582 -22.99 -45.37 32.84
C GLU A 582 -23.85 -45.26 34.09
N ASN A 583 -24.76 -44.28 34.09
CA ASN A 583 -25.79 -44.10 35.11
C ASN A 583 -27.15 -43.84 34.43
N GLY A 584 -28.12 -43.27 35.15
CA GLY A 584 -29.45 -42.95 34.61
C GLY A 584 -29.46 -41.85 33.53
N THR A 585 -28.40 -41.05 33.42
CA THR A 585 -28.34 -39.83 32.58
C THR A 585 -27.12 -39.73 31.66
N GLU A 586 -26.03 -40.42 31.99
CA GLU A 586 -24.71 -40.29 31.36
C GLU A 586 -24.16 -41.65 30.91
N TYR A 587 -23.36 -41.63 29.84
CA TYR A 587 -22.56 -42.74 29.34
C TYR A 587 -21.12 -42.25 29.09
N TRP A 588 -20.15 -42.96 29.65
CA TRP A 588 -18.73 -42.62 29.65
C TRP A 588 -17.93 -43.75 28.99
N THR A 589 -16.95 -43.40 28.16
CA THR A 589 -15.98 -44.35 27.58
C THR A 589 -14.55 -43.90 27.87
N TYR A 590 -13.66 -44.85 28.14
CA TYR A 590 -12.23 -44.62 28.35
C TYR A 590 -11.41 -45.44 27.34
N TYR A 591 -10.69 -44.74 26.49
CA TYR A 591 -9.73 -45.28 25.53
C TYR A 591 -8.29 -44.93 25.92
N ARG A 592 -7.34 -45.80 25.57
CA ARG A 592 -5.89 -45.52 25.67
C ARG A 592 -5.15 -45.87 24.38
N LEU A 593 -3.99 -45.26 24.17
CA LEU A 593 -3.10 -45.51 23.03
C LEU A 593 -1.65 -45.56 23.50
N SER A 594 -0.90 -46.61 23.14
CA SER A 594 0.52 -46.75 23.51
C SER A 594 1.37 -45.64 22.89
N LYS A 595 2.04 -44.84 23.71
CA LYS A 595 2.92 -43.75 23.27
C LYS A 595 4.09 -44.27 22.43
N ALA A 596 4.66 -45.42 22.82
CA ALA A 596 5.78 -46.03 22.13
C ALA A 596 5.40 -46.62 20.77
N GLU A 597 4.26 -47.31 20.67
CA GLU A 597 3.83 -47.93 19.41
C GLU A 597 3.32 -46.88 18.42
N HIS A 598 2.59 -45.87 18.89
CA HIS A 598 2.21 -44.72 18.07
C HIS A 598 3.43 -43.98 17.51
N ALA A 599 4.46 -43.76 18.34
CA ALA A 599 5.72 -43.17 17.88
C ALA A 599 6.45 -44.04 16.85
N ARG A 600 6.46 -45.37 17.02
CA ARG A 600 7.04 -46.33 16.06
C ARG A 600 6.34 -46.27 14.70
N ILE A 601 5.01 -46.32 14.69
CA ILE A 601 4.20 -46.27 13.45
C ILE A 601 4.36 -44.90 12.75
N LYS A 602 4.33 -43.79 13.51
CA LYS A 602 4.58 -42.45 12.95
C LYS A 602 5.98 -42.37 12.32
N ALA A 603 7.02 -42.86 13.02
CA ALA A 603 8.38 -42.86 12.51
C ALA A 603 8.55 -43.70 11.23
N GLU A 604 7.89 -44.87 11.14
CA GLU A 604 7.96 -45.73 9.94
C GLU A 604 7.24 -45.09 8.73
N ARG A 605 6.07 -44.49 8.92
CA ARG A 605 5.33 -43.74 7.88
C ARG A 605 6.16 -42.56 7.37
N LYS A 606 6.71 -41.78 8.30
CA LYS A 606 7.56 -40.62 8.04
C LYS A 606 8.83 -41.00 7.28
N ALA A 607 9.51 -42.08 7.66
CA ALA A 607 10.69 -42.58 6.95
C ALA A 607 10.38 -42.98 5.49
N LYS A 608 9.21 -43.60 5.25
CA LYS A 608 8.73 -43.93 3.90
C LYS A 608 8.42 -42.67 3.06
N ALA A 609 7.80 -41.67 3.66
CA ALA A 609 7.53 -40.37 3.01
C ALA A 609 8.84 -39.66 2.62
N ILE A 610 9.80 -39.57 3.56
CA ILE A 610 11.14 -39.00 3.34
C ILE A 610 11.87 -39.72 2.20
N ALA A 611 11.87 -41.05 2.18
CA ALA A 611 12.53 -41.83 1.13
C ALA A 611 11.92 -41.60 -0.27
N ASN A 612 10.58 -41.50 -0.36
CA ASN A 612 9.88 -41.20 -1.61
C ASN A 612 10.16 -39.76 -2.09
N ALA A 613 10.14 -38.79 -1.18
CA ALA A 613 10.45 -37.40 -1.50
C ALA A 613 11.91 -37.21 -1.95
N LEU A 614 12.87 -37.93 -1.35
CA LEU A 614 14.27 -37.95 -1.79
C LEU A 614 14.43 -38.55 -3.20
N ASP A 615 13.79 -39.68 -3.50
CA ASP A 615 13.82 -40.29 -4.85
C ASP A 615 13.23 -39.34 -5.90
N LEU A 616 12.10 -38.69 -5.61
CA LEU A 616 11.50 -37.69 -6.50
C LEU A 616 12.41 -36.47 -6.69
N HIS A 617 13.01 -35.93 -5.62
CA HIS A 617 13.95 -34.80 -5.72
C HIS A 617 15.22 -35.15 -6.51
N MET A 618 15.77 -36.36 -6.31
CA MET A 618 16.91 -36.84 -7.11
C MET A 618 16.56 -36.98 -8.60
N ARG A 619 15.32 -37.41 -8.92
CA ARG A 619 14.83 -37.40 -10.31
C ARG A 619 14.70 -35.98 -10.86
N SER A 620 14.25 -35.01 -10.06
CA SER A 620 14.17 -33.61 -10.48
C SER A 620 15.53 -33.08 -10.95
N ARG A 621 16.59 -33.35 -10.16
CA ARG A 621 17.99 -33.06 -10.53
C ARG A 621 18.39 -33.71 -11.86
N THR A 622 17.99 -34.96 -12.10
CA THR A 622 18.26 -35.66 -13.36
C THR A 622 17.50 -35.05 -14.54
N SER A 623 16.22 -34.71 -14.36
CA SER A 623 15.35 -34.11 -15.38
C SER A 623 15.88 -32.73 -15.82
N ILE A 624 16.22 -31.84 -14.88
CA ILE A 624 16.79 -30.52 -15.26
C ILE A 624 18.20 -30.64 -15.85
N ALA A 625 18.99 -31.64 -15.45
CA ALA A 625 20.28 -31.92 -16.08
C ALA A 625 20.14 -32.36 -17.56
N ALA A 626 18.99 -32.92 -17.94
CA ALA A 626 18.62 -33.26 -19.31
C ALA A 626 17.84 -32.16 -20.06
N GLY A 627 17.62 -30.99 -19.44
CA GLY A 627 16.87 -29.87 -20.03
C GLY A 627 15.35 -29.95 -19.90
N ASP A 628 14.81 -30.99 -19.23
CA ASP A 628 13.38 -31.16 -18.98
C ASP A 628 12.97 -30.48 -17.66
N LEU A 629 12.75 -29.16 -17.73
CA LEU A 629 12.25 -28.37 -16.60
C LEU A 629 10.86 -28.84 -16.14
N LYS A 630 10.02 -29.29 -17.07
CA LYS A 630 8.63 -29.65 -16.78
C LYS A 630 8.58 -30.87 -15.84
N SER A 631 9.32 -31.93 -16.18
CA SER A 631 9.42 -33.10 -15.30
C SER A 631 10.11 -32.76 -13.98
N ALA A 632 11.11 -31.88 -13.96
CA ALA A 632 11.77 -31.46 -12.73
C ALA A 632 10.80 -30.76 -11.76
N VAL A 633 10.06 -29.76 -12.26
CA VAL A 633 9.03 -29.02 -11.49
C VAL A 633 7.93 -29.95 -10.99
N ASP A 634 7.43 -30.88 -11.83
CA ASP A 634 6.41 -31.84 -11.43
C ASP A 634 6.91 -32.82 -10.35
N GLN A 635 8.17 -33.26 -10.45
CA GLN A 635 8.80 -34.18 -9.49
C GLN A 635 9.02 -33.51 -8.12
N ASP A 636 9.50 -32.26 -8.07
CA ASP A 636 9.64 -31.54 -6.80
C ASP A 636 8.29 -31.18 -6.18
N LEU A 637 7.27 -30.83 -6.98
CA LEU A 637 5.91 -30.67 -6.49
C LEU A 637 5.35 -31.96 -5.87
N ARG A 638 5.56 -33.11 -6.54
CA ARG A 638 5.21 -34.44 -5.98
C ARG A 638 6.01 -34.77 -4.71
N ALA A 639 7.28 -34.41 -4.65
CA ALA A 639 8.13 -34.63 -3.48
C ALA A 639 7.65 -33.81 -2.26
N LEU A 640 7.27 -32.55 -2.47
CA LEU A 640 6.61 -31.74 -1.45
C LEU A 640 5.29 -32.37 -1.00
N ILE A 641 4.43 -32.80 -1.93
CA ILE A 641 3.13 -33.40 -1.60
C ILE A 641 3.28 -34.72 -0.84
N ALA A 642 4.29 -35.54 -1.17
CA ALA A 642 4.61 -36.75 -0.42
C ALA A 642 4.96 -36.46 1.05
N MET A 643 5.45 -35.25 1.35
CA MET A 643 5.79 -34.79 2.71
C MET A 643 4.68 -33.95 3.38
N LYS A 644 3.50 -33.77 2.78
CA LYS A 644 2.49 -32.79 3.23
C LYS A 644 2.06 -32.92 4.70
N GLU A 645 2.01 -34.15 5.22
CA GLU A 645 1.68 -34.45 6.62
C GLU A 645 2.77 -34.01 7.61
N TYR A 646 4.01 -33.87 7.13
CA TYR A 646 5.21 -33.59 7.92
C TYR A 646 5.81 -32.21 7.62
N TRP A 647 5.16 -31.37 6.80
CA TRP A 647 5.66 -30.03 6.48
C TRP A 647 5.92 -29.16 7.73
N GLY A 648 5.20 -29.40 8.82
CA GLY A 648 5.37 -28.72 10.12
C GLY A 648 6.63 -29.12 10.91
N GLU A 649 7.36 -30.14 10.47
CA GLU A 649 8.50 -30.75 11.15
C GLU A 649 9.82 -30.45 10.38
N ASN A 650 10.90 -30.11 11.08
CA ASN A 650 12.18 -29.73 10.48
C ASN A 650 13.08 -30.96 10.18
N ASP A 651 12.66 -31.80 9.24
CA ASP A 651 13.35 -33.05 8.92
C ASP A 651 14.68 -32.87 8.21
N VAL A 652 15.76 -33.00 8.96
CA VAL A 652 17.14 -32.96 8.45
C VAL A 652 17.53 -34.33 7.90
N VAL A 653 18.01 -34.35 6.66
CA VAL A 653 18.53 -35.54 5.97
C VAL A 653 19.93 -35.28 5.41
N ASP A 654 20.70 -36.34 5.19
CA ASP A 654 21.93 -36.24 4.41
C ASP A 654 21.61 -36.19 2.91
N PHE A 655 21.95 -35.08 2.26
CA PHE A 655 21.85 -34.91 0.82
C PHE A 655 23.18 -34.36 0.28
N ASN A 656 23.82 -35.12 -0.60
CA ASN A 656 25.15 -34.82 -1.16
C ASN A 656 26.25 -34.53 -0.09
N GLY A 657 26.17 -35.17 1.08
CA GLY A 657 27.11 -34.97 2.18
C GLY A 657 26.82 -33.74 3.06
N ALA A 658 25.68 -33.09 2.87
CA ALA A 658 25.21 -31.97 3.67
C ALA A 658 23.92 -32.34 4.42
N GLN A 659 23.87 -31.98 5.70
CA GLN A 659 22.67 -32.12 6.52
C GLN A 659 21.71 -30.96 6.21
N VAL A 660 20.61 -31.24 5.50
CA VAL A 660 19.65 -30.23 5.02
C VAL A 660 18.21 -30.56 5.45
N PRO A 661 17.38 -29.56 5.83
CA PRO A 661 15.95 -29.76 6.00
C PRO A 661 15.29 -30.09 4.66
N LEU A 662 14.85 -31.33 4.47
CA LEU A 662 14.46 -31.87 3.16
C LEU A 662 13.38 -31.05 2.46
N VAL A 663 12.29 -30.74 3.18
CA VAL A 663 11.14 -30.01 2.63
C VAL A 663 11.54 -28.60 2.17
N ASN A 664 12.45 -27.96 2.91
CA ASN A 664 12.96 -26.63 2.54
C ASN A 664 13.93 -26.70 1.37
N GLU A 665 14.79 -27.72 1.27
CA GLU A 665 15.68 -27.86 0.11
C GLU A 665 14.89 -28.12 -1.17
N ILE A 666 13.88 -29.01 -1.15
CA ILE A 666 13.00 -29.24 -2.30
C ILE A 666 12.29 -27.94 -2.72
N TYR A 667 11.72 -27.20 -1.76
CA TYR A 667 11.03 -25.94 -2.06
C TYR A 667 11.97 -24.84 -2.57
N ASN A 668 13.19 -24.76 -2.01
CA ASN A 668 14.24 -23.88 -2.51
C ASN A 668 14.68 -24.27 -3.92
N ASP A 669 14.72 -25.57 -4.24
CA ASP A 669 15.05 -26.01 -5.59
C ASP A 669 13.95 -25.71 -6.59
N LEU A 670 12.68 -25.90 -6.22
CA LEU A 670 11.54 -25.47 -7.02
C LEU A 670 11.58 -23.96 -7.35
N GLN A 671 12.04 -23.12 -6.41
CA GLN A 671 12.33 -21.70 -6.67
C GLN A 671 13.55 -21.48 -7.60
N LYS A 672 14.60 -22.31 -7.51
CA LYS A 672 15.77 -22.25 -8.41
C LYS A 672 15.41 -22.70 -9.83
N LEU A 673 14.61 -23.77 -9.99
CA LEU A 673 14.15 -24.30 -11.27
C LEU A 673 13.46 -23.21 -12.09
N THR A 674 12.47 -22.51 -11.51
CA THR A 674 11.81 -21.40 -12.21
C THR A 674 12.72 -20.17 -12.30
N GLY A 675 13.38 -19.79 -11.20
CA GLY A 675 14.27 -18.62 -11.14
C GLY A 675 15.53 -18.70 -12.01
N GLY A 676 15.90 -19.88 -12.51
CA GLY A 676 17.04 -20.14 -13.39
C GLY A 676 16.73 -20.04 -14.89
N VAL A 677 15.44 -20.02 -15.29
CA VAL A 677 15.06 -19.89 -16.72
C VAL A 677 15.40 -18.50 -17.24
N ARG A 678 16.05 -18.44 -18.41
CA ARG A 678 16.35 -17.21 -19.15
C ARG A 678 15.79 -17.33 -20.55
N PHE A 679 14.98 -16.34 -20.92
CA PHE A 679 14.54 -16.15 -22.31
C PHE A 679 15.46 -15.16 -23.01
N SER A 680 15.82 -15.44 -24.25
CA SER A 680 16.36 -14.46 -25.19
C SER A 680 15.50 -14.47 -26.45
N VAL A 681 15.30 -13.30 -27.07
CA VAL A 681 14.44 -13.17 -28.24
C VAL A 681 15.20 -12.43 -29.34
N LEU A 682 15.21 -13.00 -30.53
CA LEU A 682 15.90 -12.47 -31.70
C LEU A 682 14.90 -12.19 -32.83
N PRO A 683 14.85 -10.95 -33.38
CA PRO A 683 15.52 -9.75 -32.86
C PRO A 683 14.99 -9.29 -31.49
N GLU A 684 15.83 -8.58 -30.72
CA GLU A 684 15.48 -7.99 -29.42
C GLU A 684 14.44 -6.85 -29.52
N ARG A 685 14.15 -6.38 -30.74
CA ARG A 685 13.13 -5.38 -31.05
C ARG A 685 12.34 -5.84 -32.27
N CYS A 686 11.02 -5.83 -32.17
CA CYS A 686 10.12 -6.23 -33.24
C CYS A 686 9.87 -5.05 -34.18
N GLU A 687 10.79 -4.79 -35.11
CA GLU A 687 10.59 -3.75 -36.13
C GLU A 687 9.51 -4.16 -37.15
N MET A 688 8.44 -3.37 -37.24
CA MET A 688 7.30 -3.58 -38.14
C MET A 688 7.18 -2.37 -39.08
N ASN A 689 7.21 -2.62 -40.39
CA ASN A 689 7.22 -1.57 -41.40
C ASN A 689 6.64 -2.05 -42.73
N TYR A 690 6.41 -1.12 -43.65
CA TYR A 690 5.83 -1.42 -44.95
C TYR A 690 6.64 -2.45 -45.77
N ALA A 691 7.98 -2.42 -45.70
CA ALA A 691 8.82 -3.36 -46.44
C ALA A 691 8.82 -4.80 -45.89
N ASN A 692 8.34 -5.01 -44.66
CA ASN A 692 8.04 -6.34 -44.12
C ASN A 692 6.53 -6.62 -44.01
N HIS A 693 5.69 -5.83 -44.69
CA HIS A 693 4.23 -5.92 -44.65
C HIS A 693 3.66 -5.95 -43.22
N PHE A 694 4.26 -5.18 -42.31
CA PHE A 694 3.93 -5.14 -40.89
C PHE A 694 3.83 -6.56 -40.29
N LYS A 695 4.82 -7.40 -40.62
CA LYS A 695 4.92 -8.79 -40.20
C LYS A 695 6.36 -9.14 -39.84
N ARG A 696 6.55 -9.71 -38.65
CA ARG A 696 7.88 -10.06 -38.15
C ARG A 696 7.85 -11.41 -37.42
N GLU A 697 8.73 -12.32 -37.83
CA GLU A 697 9.00 -13.52 -37.05
C GLU A 697 10.00 -13.20 -35.92
N LEU A 698 9.74 -13.73 -34.73
CA LEU A 698 10.65 -13.72 -33.59
C LEU A 698 11.06 -15.17 -33.27
N LEU A 699 12.36 -15.37 -33.08
CA LEU A 699 12.93 -16.60 -32.53
C LEU A 699 13.17 -16.39 -31.03
N ILE A 700 12.43 -17.14 -30.22
CA ILE A 700 12.59 -17.17 -28.76
C ILE A 700 13.46 -18.39 -28.43
N SER A 701 14.50 -18.20 -27.62
CA SER A 701 15.31 -19.27 -27.04
C SER A 701 15.12 -19.27 -25.53
N ALA A 702 15.01 -20.45 -24.93
CA ALA A 702 14.87 -20.63 -23.48
C ALA A 702 15.97 -21.56 -22.97
N VAL A 703 16.71 -21.09 -21.97
CA VAL A 703 17.80 -21.86 -21.33
C VAL A 703 17.64 -21.83 -19.82
N PHE A 704 18.10 -22.89 -19.16
CA PHE A 704 18.30 -22.91 -17.71
C PHE A 704 19.76 -22.54 -17.41
N ALA A 705 19.94 -21.55 -16.54
CA ALA A 705 21.26 -21.05 -16.15
C ALA A 705 21.53 -21.31 -14.66
N GLU A 706 22.56 -22.09 -14.37
CA GLU A 706 23.02 -22.40 -13.02
C GLU A 706 24.52 -22.08 -12.91
N GLY A 707 24.84 -20.95 -12.28
CA GLY A 707 26.19 -20.40 -12.27
C GLY A 707 26.68 -20.09 -13.69
N ALA A 708 27.75 -20.75 -14.11
CA ALA A 708 28.34 -20.61 -15.45
C ALA A 708 27.83 -21.68 -16.46
N VAL A 709 26.99 -22.63 -16.02
CA VAL A 709 26.48 -23.70 -16.88
C VAL A 709 25.10 -23.33 -17.41
N THR A 710 24.93 -23.42 -18.73
CA THR A 710 23.63 -23.23 -19.41
C THR A 710 23.19 -24.52 -20.09
N ARG A 711 21.89 -24.82 -20.04
CA ARG A 711 21.27 -25.93 -20.77
C ARG A 711 20.06 -25.45 -21.54
N ASP A 712 19.89 -25.91 -22.77
CA ASP A 712 18.68 -25.64 -23.56
C ASP A 712 17.48 -26.33 -22.90
N LEU A 713 16.35 -25.63 -22.81
CA LEU A 713 15.15 -26.14 -22.16
C LEU A 713 14.21 -26.76 -23.19
N VAL A 714 14.11 -28.09 -23.18
CA VAL A 714 13.38 -28.88 -24.19
C VAL A 714 11.92 -29.03 -23.79
N GLN A 715 11.00 -28.89 -24.75
CA GLN A 715 9.55 -28.98 -24.53
C GLN A 715 9.00 -28.05 -23.43
N LEU A 716 9.70 -26.95 -23.17
CA LEU A 716 9.32 -25.92 -22.21
C LEU A 716 8.05 -25.22 -22.69
N PRO A 717 6.97 -25.18 -21.87
CA PRO A 717 5.76 -24.47 -22.24
C PRO A 717 5.95 -22.95 -22.04
N VAL A 718 5.64 -22.19 -23.08
CA VAL A 718 5.86 -20.74 -23.19
C VAL A 718 4.54 -20.06 -23.58
N HIS A 719 4.20 -19.01 -22.84
CA HIS A 719 3.08 -18.12 -23.09
C HIS A 719 3.60 -16.86 -23.80
N ILE A 720 3.07 -16.60 -24.99
CA ILE A 720 3.40 -15.44 -25.82
C ILE A 720 2.14 -14.59 -25.99
N ALA A 721 2.21 -13.28 -25.74
CA ALA A 721 1.06 -12.39 -25.88
C ALA A 721 1.45 -10.99 -26.38
N TYR A 722 0.56 -10.37 -27.17
CA TYR A 722 0.69 -8.98 -27.64
C TYR A 722 -0.69 -8.38 -27.94
N LEU A 723 -0.77 -7.07 -28.16
CA LEU A 723 -2.02 -6.39 -28.56
C LEU A 723 -2.17 -6.38 -30.08
N GLY A 724 -3.24 -6.99 -30.58
CA GLY A 724 -3.63 -6.96 -31.98
C GLY A 724 -4.88 -6.11 -32.20
N LEU A 725 -5.20 -5.85 -33.47
CA LEU A 725 -6.35 -5.03 -33.92
C LEU A 725 -7.72 -5.55 -33.44
N GLY A 726 -7.80 -6.82 -33.03
CA GLY A 726 -9.00 -7.45 -32.47
C GLY A 726 -8.95 -7.66 -30.95
N GLY A 727 -7.99 -7.03 -30.25
CA GLY A 727 -7.70 -7.27 -28.84
C GLY A 727 -6.45 -8.14 -28.62
N LYS A 728 -6.32 -8.68 -27.39
CA LYS A 728 -5.13 -9.45 -26.98
C LYS A 728 -4.98 -10.74 -27.79
N VAL A 729 -3.86 -10.89 -28.48
CA VAL A 729 -3.41 -12.16 -29.05
C VAL A 729 -2.68 -12.96 -27.98
N THR A 730 -2.87 -14.28 -27.95
CA THR A 730 -2.20 -15.18 -27.01
C THR A 730 -1.91 -16.53 -27.67
N GLU A 731 -0.65 -16.96 -27.63
CA GLU A 731 -0.19 -18.26 -28.08
C GLU A 731 0.40 -19.03 -26.88
N LEU A 732 0.06 -20.31 -26.78
CA LEU A 732 0.74 -21.27 -25.89
C LEU A 732 1.50 -22.25 -26.78
N LYS A 733 2.81 -22.36 -26.61
CA LYS A 733 3.70 -23.19 -27.45
C LYS A 733 4.79 -23.84 -26.61
N ASN A 734 5.31 -24.97 -27.07
CA ASN A 734 6.48 -25.61 -26.48
C ASN A 734 7.75 -25.28 -27.28
N THR A 735 8.91 -25.31 -26.60
CA THR A 735 10.21 -25.28 -27.28
C THR A 735 10.57 -26.61 -27.95
N ASP A 736 11.40 -26.54 -28.99
CA ASP A 736 12.01 -27.68 -29.67
C ASP A 736 13.19 -28.31 -28.87
N ALA A 737 13.96 -29.19 -29.51
CA ALA A 737 15.08 -29.89 -28.89
C ALA A 737 16.31 -28.98 -28.65
N GLU A 738 16.36 -27.83 -29.32
CA GLU A 738 17.39 -26.79 -29.18
C GLU A 738 16.91 -25.62 -28.31
N GLY A 739 15.83 -25.83 -27.53
CA GLY A 739 15.28 -24.85 -26.60
C GLY A 739 14.59 -23.66 -27.25
N ARG A 740 14.13 -23.78 -28.50
CA ARG A 740 13.63 -22.64 -29.29
C ARG A 740 12.16 -22.76 -29.65
N VAL A 741 11.52 -21.61 -29.85
CA VAL A 741 10.15 -21.50 -30.36
C VAL A 741 10.03 -20.28 -31.26
N ARG A 742 9.23 -20.39 -32.35
CA ARG A 742 8.95 -19.29 -33.28
C ARG A 742 7.54 -18.76 -33.10
N THR A 743 7.42 -17.44 -33.14
CA THR A 743 6.13 -16.72 -33.21
C THR A 743 6.19 -15.66 -34.30
N THR A 744 5.02 -15.27 -34.82
CA THR A 744 4.91 -14.27 -35.88
C THR A 744 3.97 -13.17 -35.44
N ILE A 745 4.54 -11.98 -35.29
CA ILE A 745 3.84 -10.76 -34.89
C ILE A 745 3.34 -10.07 -36.15
N GLN A 746 2.04 -9.83 -36.21
CA GLN A 746 1.32 -9.23 -37.34
C GLN A 746 -0.02 -8.65 -36.83
N ARG A 747 -0.69 -7.80 -37.61
CA ARG A 747 -2.01 -7.24 -37.27
C ARG A 747 -2.06 -6.55 -35.89
N ILE A 748 -1.01 -5.82 -35.56
CA ILE A 748 -0.88 -5.05 -34.31
C ILE A 748 -1.81 -3.84 -34.27
N ASP A 749 -2.27 -3.47 -33.08
CA ASP A 749 -2.95 -2.18 -32.88
C ASP A 749 -1.92 -1.05 -32.83
N THR A 750 -1.82 -0.27 -33.91
CA THR A 750 -0.87 0.85 -34.01
C THR A 750 -1.23 2.07 -33.15
N GLU A 751 -2.41 2.07 -32.52
CA GLU A 751 -2.91 3.17 -31.67
C GLU A 751 -2.81 2.86 -30.16
N ALA A 752 -2.44 1.62 -29.81
CA ALA A 752 -2.22 1.23 -28.42
C ALA A 752 -1.03 2.00 -27.78
N PRO A 753 -1.17 2.50 -26.53
CA PRO A 753 -0.16 3.36 -25.89
C PRO A 753 1.14 2.62 -25.53
N THR A 754 1.10 1.30 -25.45
CA THR A 754 2.25 0.41 -25.20
C THR A 754 2.13 -0.80 -26.11
N ASN A 755 3.08 -0.98 -27.03
CA ASN A 755 3.12 -2.09 -27.97
C ASN A 755 4.38 -2.93 -27.74
N GLU A 756 4.18 -4.10 -27.14
CA GLU A 756 5.23 -5.07 -26.83
C GLU A 756 4.72 -6.51 -26.98
N VAL A 757 5.66 -7.45 -27.13
CA VAL A 757 5.40 -8.88 -27.04
C VAL A 757 5.90 -9.35 -25.68
N LEU A 758 4.97 -9.77 -24.83
CA LEU A 758 5.26 -10.49 -23.61
C LEU A 758 5.56 -11.96 -23.97
N VAL A 759 6.73 -12.45 -23.58
CA VAL A 759 7.10 -13.86 -23.61
C VAL A 759 7.40 -14.29 -22.18
N LYS A 760 6.70 -15.31 -21.68
CA LYS A 760 6.88 -15.79 -20.31
C LYS A 760 6.71 -17.30 -20.17
N LEU A 761 7.22 -17.82 -19.07
CA LEU A 761 7.05 -19.23 -18.69
C LEU A 761 5.56 -19.53 -18.44
N ASP A 762 5.04 -20.58 -19.07
CA ASP A 762 3.67 -21.04 -18.83
C ASP A 762 3.61 -21.97 -17.61
N MET A 763 3.33 -21.38 -16.45
CA MET A 763 3.27 -22.08 -15.17
C MET A 763 2.18 -23.17 -15.13
N ASP A 764 1.05 -22.97 -15.80
CA ASP A 764 -0.03 -23.97 -15.85
C ASP A 764 0.39 -25.17 -16.72
N GLY A 765 1.19 -24.93 -17.77
CA GLY A 765 1.77 -25.96 -18.63
C GLY A 765 2.86 -26.82 -17.96
N LEU A 766 3.49 -26.32 -16.89
CA LEU A 766 4.50 -27.07 -16.11
C LEU A 766 3.89 -28.08 -15.14
N VAL A 767 2.62 -27.92 -14.75
CA VAL A 767 1.96 -28.73 -13.73
C VAL A 767 1.21 -29.91 -14.34
N SER A 768 1.32 -31.11 -13.76
CA SER A 768 0.43 -32.23 -14.11
C SER A 768 -0.97 -32.07 -13.50
N LYS A 769 -2.01 -32.29 -14.32
CA LYS A 769 -3.43 -32.15 -13.93
C LYS A 769 -3.93 -33.19 -12.92
N GLU A 770 -3.11 -34.19 -12.61
CA GLU A 770 -3.43 -35.32 -11.71
C GLU A 770 -3.07 -35.02 -10.24
N THR A 771 -2.48 -33.86 -9.98
CA THR A 771 -1.90 -33.50 -8.67
C THR A 771 -2.82 -32.52 -7.92
N GLU A 772 -2.91 -32.63 -6.58
CA GLU A 772 -3.81 -31.90 -5.67
C GLU A 772 -3.98 -30.39 -6.04
N PRO A 773 -5.04 -29.99 -6.79
CA PRO A 773 -4.98 -28.76 -7.58
C PRO A 773 -4.92 -27.47 -6.75
N ALA A 774 -5.59 -27.45 -5.60
CA ALA A 774 -5.56 -26.31 -4.69
C ALA A 774 -4.15 -26.09 -4.09
N LEU A 775 -3.49 -27.18 -3.71
CA LEU A 775 -2.17 -27.16 -3.09
C LEU A 775 -1.08 -26.77 -4.08
N VAL A 776 -1.09 -27.38 -5.28
CA VAL A 776 -0.13 -27.04 -6.33
C VAL A 776 -0.30 -25.59 -6.77
N LYS A 777 -1.53 -25.10 -6.93
CA LYS A 777 -1.78 -23.69 -7.28
C LYS A 777 -1.17 -22.75 -6.25
N ALA A 778 -1.33 -23.03 -4.95
CA ALA A 778 -0.76 -22.21 -3.88
C ALA A 778 0.79 -22.24 -3.87
N LEU A 779 1.40 -23.40 -4.11
CA LEU A 779 2.86 -23.54 -4.25
C LEU A 779 3.37 -22.77 -5.49
N VAL A 780 2.73 -22.94 -6.64
CA VAL A 780 3.11 -22.29 -7.91
C VAL A 780 2.96 -20.77 -7.84
N MET A 781 1.92 -20.26 -7.16
CA MET A 781 1.76 -18.81 -6.92
C MET A 781 2.87 -18.19 -6.06
N SER A 782 3.67 -19.01 -5.35
CA SER A 782 4.83 -18.53 -4.59
C SER A 782 6.14 -18.45 -5.39
N LEU A 783 6.14 -18.95 -6.63
CA LEU A 783 7.32 -19.03 -7.49
C LEU A 783 7.45 -17.77 -8.35
N THR A 784 8.69 -17.35 -8.59
CA THR A 784 8.98 -16.31 -9.59
C THR A 784 8.62 -16.82 -10.97
N VAL A 785 7.88 -16.01 -11.76
CA VAL A 785 7.57 -16.30 -13.16
C VAL A 785 8.54 -15.53 -14.06
N PRO A 786 9.44 -16.21 -14.80
CA PRO A 786 10.35 -15.58 -15.74
C PRO A 786 9.61 -15.04 -16.96
N GLU A 787 9.89 -13.78 -17.31
CA GLU A 787 9.32 -13.12 -18.48
C GLU A 787 10.32 -12.15 -19.15
N VAL A 788 10.07 -11.86 -20.42
CA VAL A 788 10.77 -10.85 -21.22
C VAL A 788 9.77 -10.10 -22.09
N HIS A 789 9.96 -8.79 -22.19
CA HIS A 789 9.11 -7.89 -22.99
C HIS A 789 9.91 -7.40 -24.19
N VAL A 790 9.41 -7.66 -25.39
CA VAL A 790 10.06 -7.28 -26.66
C VAL A 790 9.30 -6.10 -27.26
N PRO A 791 9.88 -4.88 -27.32
CA PRO A 791 9.19 -3.71 -27.84
C PRO A 791 8.89 -3.86 -29.33
N ILE A 792 7.73 -3.39 -29.76
CA ILE A 792 7.29 -3.37 -31.15
C ILE A 792 7.49 -1.96 -31.72
N ASP A 793 8.43 -1.83 -32.66
CA ASP A 793 8.75 -0.55 -33.30
C ASP A 793 8.02 -0.42 -34.63
N VAL A 794 6.93 0.36 -34.64
CA VAL A 794 6.14 0.61 -35.85
C VAL A 794 6.72 1.77 -36.66
N ARG A 795 7.02 1.54 -37.94
CA ARG A 795 7.42 2.59 -38.89
C ARG A 795 6.47 2.61 -40.09
N MET A 796 5.59 3.59 -40.11
CA MET A 796 4.66 3.86 -41.22
C MET A 796 5.41 4.28 -42.49
N PRO A 797 4.88 3.97 -43.69
CA PRO A 797 5.55 4.25 -44.96
C PRO A 797 5.74 5.74 -45.21
N ARG A 798 6.77 6.06 -46.00
CA ARG A 798 6.96 7.40 -46.56
C ARG A 798 6.10 7.60 -47.79
N VAL A 799 5.46 8.75 -47.90
CA VAL A 799 4.51 9.08 -48.97
C VAL A 799 5.03 10.26 -49.79
N HIS A 800 5.20 10.08 -51.10
CA HIS A 800 5.31 11.21 -52.03
C HIS A 800 3.92 11.53 -52.55
N MET A 801 3.48 12.79 -52.44
CA MET A 801 2.14 13.22 -52.82
C MET A 801 2.18 14.18 -54.01
N ARG A 802 1.43 13.84 -55.06
CA ARG A 802 1.11 14.71 -56.19
C ARG A 802 -0.37 15.08 -56.10
N SER A 803 -0.66 16.36 -55.98
CA SER A 803 -2.03 16.88 -55.92
C SER A 803 -2.33 17.81 -57.09
N GLN A 804 -3.48 17.67 -57.72
CA GLN A 804 -4.01 18.62 -58.71
C GLN A 804 -5.41 19.06 -58.28
N GLU A 805 -5.53 20.29 -57.79
CA GLU A 805 -6.76 20.79 -57.16
C GLU A 805 -7.21 22.10 -57.79
N THR A 806 -8.47 22.16 -58.22
CA THR A 806 -9.06 23.35 -58.84
C THR A 806 -10.44 23.69 -58.29
N ASN A 807 -10.68 24.98 -58.05
CA ASN A 807 -11.99 25.53 -57.78
C ASN A 807 -12.46 26.29 -59.03
N LEU A 808 -13.45 25.74 -59.75
CA LEU A 808 -14.01 26.32 -60.97
C LEU A 808 -12.94 26.61 -62.04
N GLY A 809 -11.96 25.70 -62.16
CA GLY A 809 -10.83 25.82 -63.07
C GLY A 809 -9.64 26.65 -62.57
N GLN A 810 -9.75 27.35 -61.44
CA GLN A 810 -8.63 28.07 -60.81
C GLN A 810 -7.88 27.16 -59.81
N PRO A 811 -6.54 27.16 -59.76
CA PRO A 811 -5.79 26.37 -58.78
C PRO A 811 -6.14 26.70 -57.33
N VAL A 812 -6.18 25.70 -56.46
CA VAL A 812 -6.42 25.86 -55.01
C VAL A 812 -5.11 25.71 -54.24
N SER A 813 -4.78 26.69 -53.38
CA SER A 813 -3.69 26.57 -52.40
C SER A 813 -4.21 26.03 -51.06
N ASP A 814 -4.56 26.93 -50.14
CA ASP A 814 -4.67 26.65 -48.70
C ASP A 814 -6.04 26.08 -48.30
N ALA A 815 -6.94 25.92 -49.26
CA ALA A 815 -8.28 25.36 -49.10
C ALA A 815 -8.42 23.95 -49.72
N GLY A 816 -7.33 23.36 -50.22
CA GLY A 816 -7.32 22.03 -50.85
C GLY A 816 -7.48 20.88 -49.85
N VAL A 817 -7.99 19.74 -50.30
CA VAL A 817 -8.06 18.51 -49.50
C VAL A 817 -6.70 17.86 -49.27
N ALA A 818 -5.67 18.11 -50.10
CA ALA A 818 -4.36 17.50 -49.89
C ALA A 818 -3.67 17.95 -48.59
N ILE A 819 -3.93 19.18 -48.12
CA ILE A 819 -3.45 19.64 -46.80
C ILE A 819 -4.08 18.79 -45.70
N ILE A 820 -5.39 18.54 -45.79
CA ILE A 820 -6.15 17.73 -44.81
C ILE A 820 -5.67 16.27 -44.80
N VAL A 821 -5.50 15.67 -45.99
CA VAL A 821 -5.01 14.30 -46.14
C VAL A 821 -3.57 14.17 -45.61
N ARG A 822 -2.70 15.15 -45.88
CA ARG A 822 -1.34 15.21 -45.34
C ARG A 822 -1.34 15.29 -43.82
N GLU A 823 -2.10 16.23 -43.25
CA GLU A 823 -2.19 16.46 -41.81
C GLU A 823 -2.61 15.20 -41.04
N GLU A 824 -3.64 14.49 -41.52
CA GLU A 824 -4.19 13.31 -40.84
C GLU A 824 -3.33 12.06 -41.02
N LEU A 825 -2.73 11.83 -42.20
CA LEU A 825 -1.77 10.74 -42.36
C LEU A 825 -0.50 11.01 -41.54
N THR A 826 -0.04 12.25 -41.43
CA THR A 826 1.05 12.60 -40.50
C THR A 826 0.66 12.37 -39.04
N ARG A 827 -0.60 12.64 -38.64
CA ARG A 827 -1.11 12.30 -37.30
C ARG A 827 -1.11 10.78 -37.04
N LYS A 828 -1.34 9.95 -38.05
CA LYS A 828 -1.18 8.48 -37.99
C LYS A 828 0.26 7.99 -38.23
N GLY A 829 1.26 8.88 -38.18
CA GLY A 829 2.68 8.54 -38.20
C GLY A 829 3.33 8.40 -39.57
N PHE A 830 2.59 8.54 -40.68
CA PHE A 830 3.16 8.57 -42.03
C PHE A 830 4.08 9.78 -42.21
N ARG A 831 5.12 9.65 -43.05
CA ARG A 831 6.08 10.73 -43.31
C ARG A 831 6.02 11.15 -44.78
N PHE A 832 5.77 12.42 -45.05
CA PHE A 832 5.77 12.93 -46.42
C PHE A 832 7.19 13.25 -46.89
N VAL A 833 7.49 12.99 -48.16
CA VAL A 833 8.79 13.25 -48.80
C VAL A 833 8.63 13.95 -50.14
N ASP A 834 9.50 14.93 -50.39
CA ASP A 834 9.45 15.76 -51.60
C ASP A 834 9.94 15.03 -52.84
N ARG A 835 10.89 14.11 -52.68
CA ARG A 835 11.44 13.31 -53.79
C ARG A 835 10.75 11.96 -53.89
N GLU A 836 10.22 11.67 -55.07
CA GLU A 836 9.58 10.38 -55.37
C GLU A 836 10.50 9.18 -55.06
N SER A 837 11.81 9.29 -55.33
CA SER A 837 12.79 8.23 -55.06
C SER A 837 12.96 7.86 -53.58
N GLU A 838 12.54 8.73 -52.66
CA GLU A 838 12.57 8.49 -51.22
C GLU A 838 11.28 7.88 -50.67
N ALA A 839 10.21 7.82 -51.48
CA ALA A 839 8.94 7.31 -51.00
C ALA A 839 8.92 5.78 -50.94
N ASP A 840 7.98 5.28 -50.14
CA ASP A 840 7.56 3.88 -50.15
C ASP A 840 6.22 3.77 -50.91
N LEU A 841 5.35 4.77 -50.73
CA LEU A 841 4.07 4.92 -51.42
C LEU A 841 3.96 6.22 -52.24
N LEU A 842 3.25 6.16 -53.36
CA LEU A 842 2.90 7.30 -54.21
C LEU A 842 1.42 7.62 -54.05
N LEU A 843 1.09 8.81 -53.55
CA LEU A 843 -0.28 9.33 -53.47
C LEU A 843 -0.52 10.29 -54.64
N GLN A 844 -1.41 9.91 -55.55
CA GLN A 844 -2.00 10.84 -56.51
C GLN A 844 -3.38 11.28 -56.01
N LEU A 845 -3.61 12.58 -55.92
CA LEU A 845 -4.89 13.18 -55.56
C LEU A 845 -5.32 14.17 -56.66
N ASN A 846 -6.57 14.08 -57.10
CA ASN A 846 -7.16 15.04 -58.03
C ASN A 846 -8.48 15.54 -57.45
N ALA A 847 -8.71 16.86 -57.48
CA ALA A 847 -9.93 17.48 -56.98
C ALA A 847 -10.38 18.62 -57.90
N SER A 848 -11.65 18.66 -58.28
CA SER A 848 -12.18 19.73 -59.15
C SER A 848 -13.61 20.09 -58.81
N THR A 849 -13.89 21.38 -58.69
CA THR A 849 -15.28 21.87 -58.58
C THR A 849 -15.85 22.33 -59.92
N ARG A 850 -17.15 22.09 -60.08
CA ARG A 850 -17.97 22.60 -61.18
C ARG A 850 -19.17 23.36 -60.63
N GLN A 851 -19.66 24.32 -61.40
CA GLN A 851 -20.87 25.08 -61.05
C GLN A 851 -22.09 24.14 -61.01
N GLY A 852 -22.99 24.40 -60.05
CA GLY A 852 -24.32 23.83 -59.97
C GLY A 852 -25.39 24.88 -60.25
N GLY A 853 -26.57 24.70 -59.66
CA GLY A 853 -27.67 25.67 -59.76
C GLY A 853 -27.57 26.82 -58.75
N GLU A 854 -28.29 27.89 -59.04
CA GLU A 854 -28.55 29.03 -58.16
C GLU A 854 -30.02 29.04 -57.74
N SER A 855 -30.31 29.35 -56.48
CA SER A 855 -31.68 29.53 -55.99
C SER A 855 -31.71 30.41 -54.74
N ASN A 856 -32.65 31.35 -54.67
CA ASN A 856 -32.87 32.24 -53.51
C ASN A 856 -31.60 32.96 -53.00
N GLY A 857 -30.71 33.38 -53.90
CA GLY A 857 -29.45 34.04 -53.56
C GLY A 857 -28.32 33.11 -53.07
N PHE A 858 -28.54 31.80 -53.09
CA PHE A 858 -27.52 30.80 -52.79
C PHE A 858 -27.06 30.07 -54.05
N PHE A 859 -25.74 29.94 -54.15
CA PHE A 859 -25.03 29.30 -55.25
C PHE A 859 -24.58 27.91 -54.84
N THR A 860 -24.79 26.92 -55.70
CA THR A 860 -24.30 25.55 -55.50
C THR A 860 -23.04 25.31 -56.32
N ALA A 861 -22.05 24.65 -55.74
CA ALA A 861 -20.96 24.01 -56.46
C ALA A 861 -20.90 22.52 -56.10
N PHE A 862 -20.42 21.70 -57.04
CA PHE A 862 -20.20 20.28 -56.83
C PHE A 862 -18.71 19.99 -56.93
N LEU A 863 -18.16 19.27 -55.94
CA LEU A 863 -16.78 18.80 -55.92
C LEU A 863 -16.72 17.31 -56.24
N ASP A 864 -15.83 16.97 -57.18
CA ASP A 864 -15.44 15.61 -57.52
C ASP A 864 -13.97 15.41 -57.10
N VAL A 865 -13.66 14.37 -56.30
CA VAL A 865 -12.32 14.03 -55.81
C VAL A 865 -12.00 12.56 -56.11
N THR A 866 -10.78 12.30 -56.57
CA THR A 866 -10.20 10.94 -56.69
C THR A 866 -8.84 10.89 -56.01
N TYR A 867 -8.52 9.74 -55.41
CA TYR A 867 -7.20 9.46 -54.84
C TYR A 867 -6.76 8.02 -55.11
N SER A 868 -5.46 7.81 -55.26
CA SER A 868 -4.85 6.48 -55.44
C SER A 868 -3.49 6.44 -54.74
N PHE A 869 -3.30 5.43 -53.89
CA PHE A 869 -2.03 5.05 -53.27
C PHE A 869 -1.45 3.86 -54.04
N ARG A 870 -0.24 4.03 -54.56
CA ARG A 870 0.49 2.98 -55.27
C ARG A 870 1.80 2.66 -54.57
N ASP A 871 2.21 1.41 -54.60
CA ASP A 871 3.58 1.05 -54.25
C ASP A 871 4.56 1.68 -55.26
N ARG A 872 5.60 2.37 -54.78
CA ARG A 872 6.53 3.04 -55.69
C ARG A 872 7.29 2.05 -56.60
N LYS A 873 7.64 0.86 -56.09
CA LYS A 873 8.45 -0.13 -56.81
C LYS A 873 7.60 -0.98 -57.75
N THR A 874 6.47 -1.50 -57.30
CA THR A 874 5.62 -2.40 -58.10
C THR A 874 4.58 -1.66 -58.95
N GLN A 875 4.27 -0.41 -58.61
CA GLN A 875 3.20 0.41 -59.22
C GLN A 875 1.77 -0.15 -59.03
N GLU A 876 1.63 -1.21 -58.22
CA GLU A 876 0.36 -1.80 -57.82
C GLU A 876 -0.42 -0.83 -56.94
N VAL A 877 -1.75 -0.82 -57.08
CA VAL A 877 -2.65 0.00 -56.27
C VAL A 877 -2.84 -0.68 -54.90
N VAL A 878 -2.39 0.00 -53.85
CA VAL A 878 -2.57 -0.41 -52.45
C VAL A 878 -3.97 -0.03 -51.96
N HIS A 879 -4.41 1.19 -52.30
CA HIS A 879 -5.76 1.66 -52.01
C HIS A 879 -6.15 2.79 -52.97
N GLU A 880 -7.40 2.84 -53.42
CA GLU A 880 -7.93 3.96 -54.19
C GLU A 880 -9.40 4.23 -53.85
N GLY A 881 -9.87 5.44 -54.17
CA GLY A 881 -11.24 5.83 -53.90
C GLY A 881 -11.62 7.15 -54.54
N ALA A 882 -12.92 7.44 -54.52
CA ALA A 882 -13.50 8.64 -55.09
C ALA A 882 -14.71 9.11 -54.28
N LYS A 883 -14.94 10.42 -54.28
CA LYS A 883 -16.17 11.07 -53.81
C LYS A 883 -16.63 12.01 -54.93
N GLN A 884 -17.86 11.82 -55.41
CA GLN A 884 -18.41 12.59 -56.52
C GLN A 884 -19.65 13.39 -56.08
N GLY A 885 -19.87 14.54 -56.73
CA GLY A 885 -21.06 15.37 -56.54
C GLY A 885 -21.19 15.99 -55.15
N VAL A 886 -20.10 16.18 -54.41
CA VAL A 886 -20.20 16.68 -53.03
C VAL A 886 -20.61 18.16 -53.04
N LYS A 887 -21.77 18.44 -52.44
CA LYS A 887 -22.49 19.70 -52.61
C LYS A 887 -22.06 20.78 -51.60
N GLY A 888 -21.43 21.83 -52.11
CA GLY A 888 -21.20 23.08 -51.37
C GLY A 888 -22.25 24.14 -51.70
N VAL A 889 -22.64 24.97 -50.73
CA VAL A 889 -23.67 26.01 -50.88
C VAL A 889 -23.27 27.27 -50.12
N GLN A 890 -23.13 28.39 -50.83
CA GLN A 890 -22.72 29.69 -50.27
C GLN A 890 -23.27 30.87 -51.08
N LEU A 891 -22.95 32.10 -50.66
CA LEU A 891 -23.36 33.37 -51.28
C LEU A 891 -22.71 33.68 -52.65
N ASN A 892 -21.77 32.85 -53.13
CA ASN A 892 -21.27 32.87 -54.52
C ASN A 892 -20.68 31.50 -54.89
N TYR A 893 -20.49 31.22 -56.20
CA TYR A 893 -19.98 29.94 -56.68
C TYR A 893 -18.57 29.59 -56.12
N GLU A 894 -17.69 30.57 -55.98
CA GLU A 894 -16.32 30.38 -55.49
C GLU A 894 -16.30 29.86 -54.04
N LYS A 895 -17.02 30.56 -53.15
CA LYS A 895 -17.21 30.15 -51.75
C LYS A 895 -17.97 28.84 -51.65
N ALA A 896 -18.90 28.56 -52.57
CA ALA A 896 -19.63 27.30 -52.61
C ALA A 896 -18.68 26.14 -52.94
N GLY A 897 -17.71 26.36 -53.83
CA GLY A 897 -16.64 25.39 -54.08
C GLY A 897 -15.76 25.14 -52.85
N VAL A 898 -15.36 26.21 -52.14
CA VAL A 898 -14.61 26.08 -50.87
C VAL A 898 -15.41 25.34 -49.78
N ASP A 899 -16.72 25.57 -49.71
CA ASP A 899 -17.63 24.83 -48.82
C ASP A 899 -17.71 23.33 -49.17
N ALA A 900 -17.68 22.99 -50.46
CA ALA A 900 -17.58 21.60 -50.92
C ALA A 900 -16.23 20.95 -50.52
N TYR A 901 -15.11 21.66 -50.70
CA TYR A 901 -13.78 21.21 -50.25
C TYR A 901 -13.74 20.92 -48.74
N LYS A 902 -14.32 21.81 -47.91
CA LYS A 902 -14.41 21.61 -46.46
C LYS A 902 -15.20 20.36 -46.09
N LYS A 903 -16.32 20.09 -46.78
CA LYS A 903 -17.14 18.90 -46.55
C LYS A 903 -16.41 17.62 -46.92
N VAL A 904 -15.80 17.54 -48.11
CA VAL A 904 -14.99 16.37 -48.51
C VAL A 904 -13.82 16.15 -47.54
N GLY A 905 -13.21 17.22 -47.04
CA GLY A 905 -12.16 17.13 -46.00
C GLY A 905 -12.62 16.43 -44.71
N GLN A 906 -13.89 16.55 -44.33
CA GLN A 906 -14.45 15.84 -43.18
C GLN A 906 -14.78 14.37 -43.50
N ASP A 907 -15.21 14.07 -44.73
CA ASP A 907 -15.49 12.70 -45.17
C ASP A 907 -14.18 11.90 -45.33
N LEU A 908 -13.14 12.49 -45.93
CA LEU A 908 -11.82 11.85 -46.05
C LEU A 908 -11.17 11.60 -44.67
N ARG A 909 -11.40 12.48 -43.69
CA ARG A 909 -10.98 12.24 -42.28
C ARG A 909 -11.58 10.96 -41.69
N LYS A 910 -12.82 10.61 -42.06
CA LYS A 910 -13.54 9.44 -41.56
C LYS A 910 -13.25 8.17 -42.35
N ASP A 911 -13.17 8.27 -43.67
CA ASP A 911 -13.20 7.11 -44.57
C ASP A 911 -11.78 6.71 -45.03
N LEU A 912 -11.00 7.69 -45.53
CA LEU A 912 -9.73 7.40 -46.20
C LEU A 912 -8.67 6.89 -45.21
N VAL A 913 -8.54 7.53 -44.05
CA VAL A 913 -7.45 7.22 -43.11
C VAL A 913 -7.62 5.81 -42.51
N PRO A 914 -8.79 5.39 -42.00
CA PRO A 914 -8.99 4.00 -41.55
C PRO A 914 -8.86 2.98 -42.69
N ALA A 915 -9.35 3.29 -43.90
CA ALA A 915 -9.19 2.40 -45.04
C ALA A 915 -7.72 2.21 -45.45
N MET A 916 -6.92 3.27 -45.41
CA MET A 916 -5.49 3.21 -45.69
C MET A 916 -4.72 2.46 -44.59
N MET A 917 -5.08 2.62 -43.31
CA MET A 917 -4.51 1.82 -42.22
C MET A 917 -4.82 0.33 -42.39
N GLY A 918 -6.08 0.00 -42.70
CA GLY A 918 -6.51 -1.38 -42.94
C GLY A 918 -5.93 -2.01 -44.22
N ALA A 919 -5.54 -1.22 -45.22
CA ALA A 919 -4.86 -1.71 -46.42
C ALA A 919 -3.37 -2.05 -46.19
N LEU A 920 -2.80 -1.69 -45.03
CA LEU A 920 -1.41 -1.94 -44.67
C LEU A 920 -1.22 -3.11 -43.68
N GLN A 921 -2.31 -3.71 -43.17
CA GLN A 921 -2.34 -4.63 -42.02
C GLN A 921 -2.94 -6.01 -42.35
#